data_AF-A0AAU9SRU6-F1
#
_entry.id   AF-A0AAU9SRU6-F1
#
_cell.length_a   1.000
_cell.length_b   1.000
_cell.length_c   1.000
_cell.angle_alpha   90.00
_cell.angle_beta   90.00
_cell.angle_gamma   90.00
#
_symmetry.space_group_name_H-M   'P 1'
#
loop_
_entity.id
_entity.type
_entity.pdbx_description
1 polymer ?
#
loop_
_entity_poly.entity_id
_entity_poly.type
_entity_poly.pdbx_seq_one_letter_code
_entity_poly.pdbx_strand_id
1 'polypeptide(L)'
;TEVETSPETSEATLNPDVVSDNAATVNPELILSAASQDDSNIQSATKVDNPKDAKIYVDDTFQPSSLSNPDESAVASDAVGLTEKQNPDTAIAEEAVKPDELTGENCLPRVKITEAAVSTSRNGGSPRTLSSPRALLSPRFAGSPVKSTGTPKNMDSYRGLIDTAAPFESVKEVVSKFGGITDWKSHRMQAVERRKVIEEELKKIQEEIPEYKTNSELAETAKLQVLEELESTRRLIEQLKLNLERAQTEEQQAKQDSELAKLRVEEMEKGISDDVSVAIKTQLEVAKARHTSAVAELRSVKEELEALHKVYDDLVRDKDVAVKKVEEAMLASKEVEKRVEELTIELIATKESLESAHASHLEAEEQRIGAAMARDQDTHRWEKELKQAEEEVQKLNQQILSSKELKSKLDTASALLLDLKAELVAYMESKLKQEACESNDNSDLPTEKMSHPDLHAAVASAKKELEEVNANIEKVAAEVNCLKVASSSLQLEREKEKSALASIRQREGMASIAVSSLESEIDRTRSEIASVQSKEKEARDKMVELPKQLQQAAEEADEAKSLAEIAREELRKAKEESEQAKAGASTMESRLFAAQKEIEAAKASERLALAAIKALEESESTLKGNDTDSPRSVTLSLEEYYELSKRAHEAEELASARVAEVVSRIEEAKEAEMRSLEKLEEVNRDMDARKKALKEATEKAEKAKEGKLGVEQELRKWRAEHEQKRKASESVNTEKIQRASSEGANELSKLVQSSEVAGYTSSPSESYGTENSDISQFPSTKPGKKKKKLSFPRFFMFLSKKKSHN
;
A
#
# COMPACT_ATOMS: atom_id res chain seq x y z
N THR A 1 12.84 -56.22 -1.37
CA THR A 1 13.25 -57.41 -2.14
C THR A 1 12.87 -57.18 -3.60
N GLU A 2 13.70 -57.48 -4.59
CA GLU A 2 15.15 -57.74 -4.65
C GLU A 2 15.56 -57.74 -6.14
N VAL A 3 16.87 -57.67 -6.45
CA VAL A 3 17.46 -57.71 -7.82
C VAL A 3 17.11 -56.46 -8.69
N GLU A 4 17.99 -55.51 -9.04
CA GLU A 4 19.42 -55.51 -9.47
C GLU A 4 19.59 -55.57 -11.02
N THR A 5 20.81 -55.23 -11.47
CA THR A 5 21.41 -55.28 -12.83
C THR A 5 21.11 -54.15 -13.83
N SER A 6 22.12 -53.27 -13.99
CA SER A 6 22.49 -52.66 -15.29
C SER A 6 23.02 -53.74 -16.25
N PRO A 7 23.26 -53.43 -17.54
CA PRO A 7 24.67 -53.19 -17.91
C PRO A 7 24.92 -52.20 -19.09
N GLU A 8 26.18 -51.74 -19.20
CA GLU A 8 27.06 -51.67 -20.40
C GLU A 8 26.59 -50.93 -21.69
N THR A 9 27.28 -49.88 -22.19
CA THR A 9 28.56 -49.84 -22.98
C THR A 9 28.48 -50.53 -24.36
N SER A 10 29.14 -50.08 -25.45
CA SER A 10 29.94 -48.88 -25.77
C SER A 10 30.13 -48.75 -27.31
N GLU A 11 31.11 -47.97 -27.76
CA GLU A 11 31.62 -47.81 -29.16
C GLU A 11 30.71 -47.00 -30.11
N ALA A 12 31.08 -45.84 -30.69
CA ALA A 12 32.30 -45.32 -31.34
C ALA A 12 32.38 -45.63 -32.86
N THR A 13 32.81 -44.64 -33.68
CA THR A 13 33.60 -44.77 -34.95
C THR A 13 33.77 -43.41 -35.67
N LEU A 14 35.01 -42.91 -35.68
CA LEU A 14 35.74 -42.14 -36.73
C LEU A 14 35.19 -40.84 -37.39
N ASN A 15 36.07 -39.81 -37.40
CA ASN A 15 36.17 -38.75 -38.45
C ASN A 15 36.92 -39.31 -39.70
N PRO A 16 36.94 -38.60 -40.86
CA PRO A 16 38.12 -37.74 -41.13
C PRO A 16 37.93 -36.49 -42.06
N ASP A 17 38.64 -35.41 -41.72
CA ASP A 17 39.43 -34.41 -42.50
C ASP A 17 39.12 -33.91 -43.94
N VAL A 18 39.84 -32.82 -44.31
CA VAL A 18 40.15 -32.20 -45.64
C VAL A 18 39.42 -30.85 -45.92
N VAL A 19 40.08 -29.69 -46.21
CA VAL A 19 41.51 -29.25 -46.16
C VAL A 19 41.69 -27.69 -46.32
N SER A 20 42.92 -27.18 -46.10
CA SER A 20 43.55 -25.91 -46.58
C SER A 20 43.30 -24.49 -45.97
N ASP A 21 44.37 -23.97 -45.35
CA ASP A 21 45.19 -22.78 -45.73
C ASP A 21 44.81 -21.29 -45.48
N ASN A 22 45.64 -20.68 -44.60
CA ASN A 22 46.48 -19.47 -44.78
C ASN A 22 45.91 -18.01 -44.90
N ALA A 23 45.87 -17.35 -43.73
CA ALA A 23 46.77 -16.25 -43.32
C ALA A 23 46.83 -14.87 -44.07
N ALA A 24 46.51 -13.81 -43.31
CA ALA A 24 47.10 -12.45 -43.35
C ALA A 24 46.91 -11.81 -41.94
N THR A 25 47.94 -11.36 -41.21
CA THR A 25 48.68 -10.08 -41.32
C THR A 25 47.83 -8.84 -40.93
N VAL A 26 48.18 -7.94 -40.01
CA VAL A 26 49.09 -7.91 -38.83
C VAL A 26 48.85 -6.57 -38.07
N ASN A 27 48.88 -6.58 -36.72
CA ASN A 27 49.68 -5.77 -35.75
C ASN A 27 50.49 -4.51 -36.24
N PRO A 28 51.08 -3.61 -35.40
CA PRO A 28 51.96 -3.98 -34.26
C PRO A 28 52.28 -2.95 -33.13
N GLU A 29 53.31 -3.31 -32.32
CA GLU A 29 54.22 -2.47 -31.48
C GLU A 29 53.67 -1.89 -30.15
N LEU A 30 54.42 -1.72 -29.03
CA LEU A 30 55.73 -2.15 -28.45
C LEU A 30 55.65 -1.84 -26.91
N ILE A 31 56.49 -2.24 -25.94
CA ILE A 31 57.42 -3.37 -25.65
C ILE A 31 57.93 -3.22 -24.17
N LEU A 32 58.80 -4.12 -23.68
CA LEU A 32 59.56 -4.14 -22.40
C LEU A 32 58.83 -4.64 -21.12
N SER A 33 59.40 -5.50 -20.26
CA SER A 33 60.52 -6.47 -20.46
C SER A 33 60.75 -7.40 -19.23
N ALA A 34 61.37 -8.57 -19.47
CA ALA A 34 62.18 -9.40 -18.53
C ALA A 34 61.48 -10.07 -17.30
N ALA A 35 61.93 -11.23 -16.79
CA ALA A 35 62.79 -12.31 -17.36
C ALA A 35 62.73 -13.64 -16.55
N SER A 36 62.91 -14.76 -17.26
CA SER A 36 63.61 -16.02 -16.89
C SER A 36 63.23 -16.92 -15.68
N GLN A 37 62.97 -18.20 -16.04
CA GLN A 37 63.51 -19.46 -15.47
C GLN A 37 62.94 -20.11 -14.18
N ASP A 38 62.03 -21.06 -14.40
CA ASP A 38 62.21 -22.54 -14.30
C ASP A 38 62.58 -23.27 -12.98
N ASP A 39 61.77 -24.31 -12.74
CA ASP A 39 62.07 -25.69 -12.31
C ASP A 39 62.17 -26.17 -10.84
N SER A 40 61.22 -27.07 -10.51
CA SER A 40 61.27 -28.15 -9.51
C SER A 40 61.23 -27.76 -8.01
N ASN A 41 60.91 -28.65 -7.05
CA ASN A 41 60.67 -30.11 -7.10
C ASN A 41 59.60 -30.57 -6.06
N ILE A 42 59.23 -31.86 -6.04
CA ILE A 42 58.07 -32.44 -5.33
C ILE A 42 58.46 -33.56 -4.34
N GLN A 43 57.76 -33.65 -3.18
CA GLN A 43 57.76 -34.72 -2.15
C GLN A 43 59.09 -34.91 -1.35
N SER A 44 59.13 -35.36 -0.08
CA SER A 44 58.42 -36.49 0.54
C SER A 44 58.55 -36.59 2.08
N ALA A 45 57.65 -37.38 2.70
CA ALA A 45 57.84 -38.29 3.87
C ALA A 45 58.15 -37.82 5.33
N THR A 46 57.15 -38.06 6.21
CA THR A 46 57.22 -38.66 7.58
C THR A 46 58.12 -38.10 8.70
N LYS A 47 57.52 -37.81 9.88
CA LYS A 47 57.66 -38.62 11.11
C LYS A 47 56.52 -38.39 12.13
N VAL A 48 56.44 -39.26 13.14
CA VAL A 48 55.47 -39.36 14.26
C VAL A 48 55.96 -38.61 15.50
N ASP A 49 55.04 -37.95 16.24
CA ASP A 49 54.91 -38.07 17.70
C ASP A 49 53.57 -37.47 18.21
N ASN A 50 53.18 -37.80 19.45
CA ASN A 50 51.86 -37.49 20.05
C ASN A 50 51.99 -36.56 21.31
N PRO A 51 50.94 -36.21 22.07
CA PRO A 51 50.52 -34.82 22.25
C PRO A 51 50.90 -34.22 23.62
N LYS A 52 50.74 -32.89 23.78
CA LYS A 52 50.51 -32.24 25.09
C LYS A 52 49.98 -30.81 25.03
N ASP A 53 49.21 -30.49 26.06
CA ASP A 53 49.02 -29.17 26.69
C ASP A 53 48.63 -27.99 25.80
N ALA A 54 47.35 -27.94 25.41
CA ALA A 54 46.71 -26.69 25.04
C ALA A 54 46.67 -25.75 26.26
N LYS A 55 47.22 -24.53 26.12
CA LYS A 55 47.14 -23.48 27.14
C LYS A 55 46.46 -22.26 26.55
N ILE A 56 45.40 -21.82 27.24
CA ILE A 56 44.52 -20.74 26.79
C ILE A 56 45.30 -19.43 26.70
N TYR A 57 45.23 -18.77 25.54
CA TYR A 57 45.69 -17.41 25.34
C TYR A 57 44.50 -16.47 25.57
N VAL A 58 44.59 -15.66 26.62
CA VAL A 58 43.74 -14.48 26.82
C VAL A 58 44.66 -13.28 26.69
N ASP A 59 44.37 -12.43 25.71
CA ASP A 59 45.13 -11.21 25.42
C ASP A 59 44.22 -10.01 25.69
N ASP A 60 44.62 -9.18 26.64
CA ASP A 60 43.95 -7.92 26.95
C ASP A 60 44.87 -7.04 27.80
N THR A 61 45.56 -6.07 27.18
CA THR A 61 46.40 -5.08 27.87
C THR A 61 46.56 -3.80 27.04
N PHE A 62 45.90 -2.72 27.52
CA PHE A 62 46.44 -1.36 27.72
C PHE A 62 47.56 -0.83 26.80
N GLN A 63 47.53 0.39 26.23
CA GLN A 63 46.83 1.64 26.63
C GLN A 63 46.46 2.54 25.41
N PRO A 64 45.55 3.52 25.59
CA PRO A 64 45.42 4.68 24.71
C PRO A 64 46.39 5.82 25.09
N SER A 65 46.79 6.65 24.11
CA SER A 65 47.33 8.01 24.29
C SER A 65 47.22 8.80 22.98
N SER A 66 47.23 10.13 23.04
CA SER A 66 46.86 11.03 21.94
C SER A 66 47.87 12.16 21.68
N LEU A 67 47.66 12.90 20.57
CA LEU A 67 48.26 14.19 20.17
C LEU A 67 49.62 14.15 19.44
N SER A 68 49.61 14.57 18.15
CA SER A 68 50.41 15.71 17.65
C SER A 68 49.93 16.15 16.25
N ASN A 69 49.89 17.47 16.00
CA ASN A 69 49.86 18.04 14.64
C ASN A 69 51.31 18.30 14.16
N PRO A 70 51.56 18.68 12.90
CA PRO A 70 51.60 20.13 12.60
C PRO A 70 51.17 20.56 11.17
N ASP A 71 50.98 21.89 10.98
CA ASP A 71 51.23 22.72 9.77
C ASP A 71 50.49 22.42 8.43
N GLU A 72 50.24 23.36 7.49
CA GLU A 72 50.38 24.83 7.48
C GLU A 72 49.44 25.49 6.42
N SER A 73 49.34 26.84 6.43
CA SER A 73 48.70 27.74 5.43
C SER A 73 47.17 27.66 5.26
N ALA A 74 46.32 28.70 5.31
CA ALA A 74 46.39 30.18 5.16
C ALA A 74 46.07 30.76 3.77
N VAL A 75 44.84 31.27 3.62
CA VAL A 75 44.47 32.48 2.85
C VAL A 75 43.46 33.27 3.72
N ALA A 76 43.36 34.59 3.55
CA ALA A 76 42.71 35.51 4.49
C ALA A 76 41.56 36.34 3.88
N SER A 77 40.97 37.19 4.74
CA SER A 77 40.03 38.28 4.45
C SER A 77 38.57 37.88 4.12
N ASP A 78 37.57 38.74 4.37
CA ASP A 78 37.62 40.14 4.82
C ASP A 78 36.63 40.47 5.96
N ALA A 79 36.70 41.68 6.50
CA ALA A 79 36.06 42.09 7.76
C ALA A 79 34.96 43.17 7.61
N VAL A 80 34.65 43.86 8.72
CA VAL A 80 33.70 44.99 8.89
C VAL A 80 32.21 44.58 8.98
N GLY A 81 31.43 45.01 9.98
CA GLY A 81 31.77 45.71 11.23
C GLY A 81 30.65 46.57 11.83
N LEU A 82 30.81 46.94 13.11
CA LEU A 82 30.02 47.91 13.91
C LEU A 82 28.61 47.41 14.35
N THR A 83 28.27 47.19 15.64
CA THR A 83 28.29 48.01 16.88
C THR A 83 27.20 49.10 16.95
N GLU A 84 26.60 49.44 18.09
CA GLU A 84 26.81 49.03 19.51
C GLU A 84 25.53 48.32 20.07
N LYS A 85 25.08 48.31 21.34
CA LYS A 85 25.44 48.80 22.72
C LYS A 85 24.58 47.94 23.72
N GLN A 86 24.75 47.88 25.05
CA GLN A 86 25.64 48.51 26.04
C GLN A 86 25.87 47.58 27.27
N ASN A 87 26.86 47.93 28.09
CA ASN A 87 27.27 47.38 29.40
C ASN A 87 26.57 48.08 30.60
N PRO A 88 26.88 47.75 31.89
CA PRO A 88 27.44 46.51 32.49
C PRO A 88 26.71 46.07 33.80
N ASP A 89 27.21 45.03 34.48
CA ASP A 89 27.83 45.24 35.82
C ASP A 89 28.92 44.18 36.12
N THR A 90 29.78 44.39 37.12
CA THR A 90 31.18 43.85 37.11
C THR A 90 31.67 43.23 38.44
N ALA A 91 32.78 42.47 38.37
CA ALA A 91 33.79 42.15 39.42
C ALA A 91 33.55 40.93 40.35
N ILE A 92 34.58 40.20 40.83
CA ILE A 92 35.93 39.81 40.31
C ILE A 92 36.57 38.74 41.25
N ALA A 93 37.64 38.07 40.77
CA ALA A 93 38.59 37.19 41.48
C ALA A 93 38.12 35.77 41.94
N GLU A 94 38.99 34.79 42.27
CA GLU A 94 40.29 34.26 41.78
C GLU A 94 40.77 33.17 42.80
N GLU A 95 41.85 32.44 42.50
CA GLU A 95 42.60 31.50 43.37
C GLU A 95 41.96 30.18 43.89
N ALA A 96 42.16 29.11 43.09
CA ALA A 96 43.08 27.98 43.39
C ALA A 96 42.86 26.97 44.55
N VAL A 97 43.70 25.90 44.48
CA VAL A 97 44.01 24.84 45.47
C VAL A 97 43.13 23.56 45.50
N LYS A 98 43.74 22.45 45.06
CA LYS A 98 43.45 21.03 45.38
C LYS A 98 44.21 20.64 46.68
N PRO A 99 43.97 19.50 47.40
CA PRO A 99 43.41 18.22 46.89
C PRO A 99 42.48 17.51 47.94
N ASP A 100 42.18 16.19 48.00
CA ASP A 100 42.37 15.00 47.14
C ASP A 100 41.35 13.87 47.47
N GLU A 101 41.55 12.68 46.89
CA GLU A 101 41.19 11.31 47.33
C GLU A 101 39.72 10.79 47.30
N LEU A 102 39.53 9.89 46.32
CA LEU A 102 39.05 8.50 46.46
C LEU A 102 37.55 8.11 46.49
N THR A 103 37.34 6.93 45.86
CA THR A 103 36.14 6.07 45.81
C THR A 103 34.91 6.60 45.07
N GLY A 104 34.17 5.67 44.48
CA GLY A 104 32.94 5.92 43.70
C GLY A 104 31.85 4.91 44.06
N GLU A 105 31.27 4.30 43.02
CA GLU A 105 30.05 3.46 43.03
C GLU A 105 28.72 4.21 43.22
N ASN A 106 27.71 3.72 42.49
CA ASN A 106 26.36 4.25 42.50
C ASN A 106 25.53 3.53 43.59
N CYS A 107 24.70 4.26 44.34
CA CYS A 107 23.64 3.64 45.13
C CYS A 107 22.38 4.50 45.23
N LEU A 108 21.24 3.90 44.92
CA LEU A 108 19.91 4.44 45.21
C LEU A 108 19.61 4.33 46.72
N PRO A 109 18.94 5.31 47.34
CA PRO A 109 18.74 5.32 48.78
C PRO A 109 17.65 4.33 49.24
N ARG A 110 18.04 3.33 50.03
CA ARG A 110 17.12 2.43 50.74
C ARG A 110 16.83 2.94 52.15
N VAL A 111 15.56 3.22 52.45
CA VAL A 111 15.13 3.62 53.80
C VAL A 111 15.12 2.43 54.77
N LYS A 112 15.45 2.69 56.04
CA LYS A 112 15.64 1.69 57.09
C LYS A 112 14.39 1.56 57.98
N ILE A 113 14.06 0.33 58.39
CA ILE A 113 13.36 0.05 59.65
C ILE A 113 14.14 -1.07 60.37
N THR A 114 14.17 -1.01 61.70
CA THR A 114 14.99 -1.84 62.60
C THR A 114 14.32 -3.16 62.98
N GLU A 115 15.11 -4.20 63.20
CA GLU A 115 14.68 -5.50 63.73
C GLU A 115 15.31 -5.77 65.11
N ALA A 116 14.59 -6.47 66.00
CA ALA A 116 15.05 -6.76 67.36
C ALA A 116 14.57 -8.14 67.89
N ALA A 117 15.46 -9.13 67.74
CA ALA A 117 15.70 -10.26 68.65
C ALA A 117 14.56 -11.21 69.12
N VAL A 118 14.61 -12.44 68.55
CA VAL A 118 14.80 -13.72 69.28
C VAL A 118 13.61 -14.43 70.00
N SER A 119 13.57 -15.76 69.77
CA SER A 119 13.08 -16.89 70.59
C SER A 119 11.70 -17.55 70.37
N THR A 120 11.74 -18.66 69.62
CA THR A 120 11.38 -20.04 70.04
C THR A 120 9.92 -20.45 70.36
N SER A 121 9.47 -21.51 69.68
CA SER A 121 8.65 -22.66 70.18
C SER A 121 7.19 -22.84 69.71
N ARG A 122 7.01 -23.91 68.91
CA ARG A 122 5.95 -24.96 68.94
C ARG A 122 4.44 -24.65 68.81
N ASN A 123 3.78 -25.63 68.17
CA ASN A 123 2.37 -26.05 68.28
C ASN A 123 1.28 -25.17 67.64
N GLY A 124 1.02 -25.43 66.36
CA GLY A 124 -0.20 -26.10 65.87
C GLY A 124 -1.60 -25.64 66.34
N GLY A 125 -2.46 -25.30 65.37
CA GLY A 125 -3.91 -25.13 65.61
C GLY A 125 -4.66 -24.48 64.44
N SER A 126 -5.43 -25.29 63.71
CA SER A 126 -6.64 -24.83 63.00
C SER A 126 -7.85 -25.29 63.85
N PRO A 127 -9.09 -24.75 63.73
CA PRO A 127 -9.60 -23.91 62.64
C PRO A 127 -10.67 -22.83 63.02
N ARG A 128 -11.33 -22.26 61.99
CA ARG A 128 -12.74 -21.79 61.92
C ARG A 128 -13.20 -20.40 62.47
N THR A 129 -13.76 -19.63 61.51
CA THR A 129 -15.08 -18.94 61.48
C THR A 129 -15.37 -17.62 62.21
N LEU A 130 -16.05 -16.72 61.46
CA LEU A 130 -16.93 -15.58 61.85
C LEU A 130 -16.19 -14.39 62.53
N SER A 131 -16.45 -13.12 62.21
CA SER A 131 -17.74 -12.47 61.90
C SER A 131 -17.59 -11.14 61.14
N SER A 132 -18.68 -10.60 60.59
CA SER A 132 -18.81 -9.20 60.15
C SER A 132 -19.55 -8.38 61.23
N PRO A 133 -19.34 -7.06 61.33
CA PRO A 133 -20.52 -6.19 61.14
C PRO A 133 -20.30 -4.85 60.40
N ARG A 134 -21.44 -4.33 59.91
CA ARG A 134 -21.81 -2.92 59.63
C ARG A 134 -21.44 -1.95 60.79
N ALA A 135 -21.40 -0.61 60.65
CA ALA A 135 -21.43 0.35 59.52
C ALA A 135 -21.25 1.80 60.08
N LEU A 136 -21.57 2.84 59.28
CA LEU A 136 -21.66 4.29 59.61
C LEU A 136 -20.29 5.02 59.60
N LEU A 137 -20.15 6.27 59.13
CA LEU A 137 -21.12 7.29 58.64
C LEU A 137 -20.46 8.20 57.56
N SER A 138 -21.26 9.02 56.86
CA SER A 138 -20.81 9.93 55.77
C SER A 138 -20.10 11.21 56.25
N PRO A 139 -19.44 11.92 55.31
CA PRO A 139 -19.61 13.37 55.22
C PRO A 139 -20.34 13.80 53.94
N ARG A 140 -21.28 14.75 54.05
CA ARG A 140 -21.66 15.65 52.95
C ARG A 140 -20.79 16.90 53.05
N PHE A 141 -20.30 17.45 51.93
CA PHE A 141 -20.42 18.89 51.68
C PHE A 141 -20.32 19.25 50.19
N ALA A 142 -21.03 20.33 49.85
CA ALA A 142 -21.18 21.07 48.60
C ALA A 142 -20.16 20.86 47.45
N GLY A 143 -20.68 20.75 46.23
CA GLY A 143 -19.92 20.94 44.99
C GLY A 143 -20.03 22.37 44.44
N SER A 144 -18.91 22.93 44.00
CA SER A 144 -18.81 24.04 43.04
C SER A 144 -17.39 24.07 42.44
N PRO A 145 -17.19 24.59 41.21
CA PRO A 145 -16.03 24.24 40.40
C PRO A 145 -14.77 25.05 40.69
N VAL A 146 -13.62 24.38 40.69
CA VAL A 146 -12.30 25.02 40.68
C VAL A 146 -11.93 25.37 39.24
N LYS A 147 -11.58 26.64 39.02
CA LYS A 147 -11.05 27.14 37.73
C LYS A 147 -9.56 26.83 37.65
N SER A 148 -9.07 26.37 36.49
CA SER A 148 -7.64 26.40 36.20
C SER A 148 -7.17 27.85 35.99
N THR A 149 -5.96 28.17 36.43
CA THR A 149 -5.39 29.52 36.42
C THR A 149 -4.51 29.76 35.19
N GLY A 150 -4.87 30.74 34.36
CA GLY A 150 -4.05 31.20 33.23
C GLY A 150 -4.38 32.65 32.87
N THR A 151 -3.73 33.61 33.50
CA THR A 151 -3.98 35.05 33.31
C THR A 151 -2.88 35.73 32.49
N PRO A 152 -3.13 36.17 31.25
CA PRO A 152 -2.40 37.29 30.68
C PRO A 152 -2.84 38.59 31.38
N LYS A 153 -1.90 39.46 31.74
CA LYS A 153 -2.20 40.75 32.37
C LYS A 153 -2.56 41.80 31.31
N ASN A 154 -3.84 42.00 31.03
CA ASN A 154 -4.46 43.30 30.71
C ASN A 154 -5.96 43.16 30.39
N MET A 155 -6.80 44.04 30.96
CA MET A 155 -8.01 44.67 30.36
C MET A 155 -9.00 45.29 31.38
N ASP A 156 -8.49 45.95 32.42
CA ASP A 156 -9.30 46.92 33.20
C ASP A 156 -9.53 48.20 32.37
N SER A 157 -10.37 48.13 31.35
CA SER A 157 -10.64 49.27 30.45
C SER A 157 -12.04 49.32 29.81
N TYR A 158 -12.95 48.37 30.10
CA TYR A 158 -14.31 48.37 29.54
C TYR A 158 -15.41 48.70 30.55
N ARG A 159 -15.24 49.79 31.30
CA ARG A 159 -16.35 50.45 32.00
C ARG A 159 -17.09 51.40 31.04
N GLY A 160 -18.01 50.84 30.26
CA GLY A 160 -19.00 51.62 29.51
C GLY A 160 -18.49 52.20 28.18
N LEU A 161 -18.12 51.33 27.24
CA LEU A 161 -18.16 51.71 25.83
C LEU A 161 -19.64 51.72 25.40
N ILE A 162 -20.24 52.92 25.34
CA ILE A 162 -21.57 53.11 24.75
C ILE A 162 -21.38 53.11 23.24
N ASP A 163 -22.06 52.19 22.54
CA ASP A 163 -22.10 52.22 21.09
C ASP A 163 -22.82 53.50 20.63
N THR A 164 -22.13 54.30 19.82
CA THR A 164 -22.60 55.57 19.27
C THR A 164 -22.80 55.51 17.75
N ALA A 165 -22.79 54.30 17.17
CA ALA A 165 -23.25 54.07 15.81
C ALA A 165 -24.70 54.54 15.63
N ALA A 166 -25.06 54.86 14.38
CA ALA A 166 -26.42 55.27 14.05
C ALA A 166 -27.45 54.18 14.42
N PRO A 167 -28.65 54.55 14.91
CA PRO A 167 -29.69 53.57 15.24
C PRO A 167 -30.01 52.68 14.04
N PHE A 168 -30.09 51.36 14.26
CA PHE A 168 -30.25 50.37 13.20
C PHE A 168 -31.51 50.64 12.37
N GLU A 169 -31.35 50.93 11.07
CA GLU A 169 -32.46 51.38 10.22
C GLU A 169 -33.45 50.25 9.90
N SER A 170 -33.05 48.99 10.11
CA SER A 170 -33.95 47.83 10.00
C SER A 170 -33.56 46.67 10.92
N VAL A 171 -34.58 45.99 11.48
CA VAL A 171 -34.42 44.69 12.16
C VAL A 171 -33.73 43.66 11.25
N LYS A 172 -33.93 43.76 9.92
CA LYS A 172 -33.29 42.89 8.93
C LYS A 172 -31.77 43.09 8.87
N GLU A 173 -31.30 44.30 9.09
CA GLU A 173 -29.86 44.63 9.11
C GLU A 173 -29.18 44.05 10.36
N VAL A 174 -29.84 44.17 11.52
CA VAL A 174 -29.38 43.56 12.79
C VAL A 174 -29.28 42.04 12.64
N VAL A 175 -30.34 41.40 12.11
CA VAL A 175 -30.33 39.95 11.83
C VAL A 175 -29.17 39.59 10.90
N SER A 176 -28.87 40.39 9.87
CA SER A 176 -27.73 40.15 8.98
C SER A 176 -26.38 40.27 9.67
N LYS A 177 -26.17 41.31 10.50
CA LYS A 177 -24.88 41.55 11.20
C LYS A 177 -24.55 40.51 12.28
N PHE A 178 -25.56 39.80 12.81
CA PHE A 178 -25.37 38.66 13.71
C PHE A 178 -25.35 37.28 12.99
N GLY A 179 -25.08 37.25 11.68
CA GLY A 179 -24.92 36.02 10.91
C GLY A 179 -26.18 35.53 10.17
N GLY A 180 -27.16 36.40 9.97
CA GLY A 180 -28.42 36.08 9.29
C GLY A 180 -29.31 35.12 10.09
N ILE A 181 -30.33 34.56 9.43
CA ILE A 181 -31.06 33.39 9.95
C ILE A 181 -30.25 32.12 9.60
N THR A 182 -28.98 32.08 10.03
CA THR A 182 -28.23 30.82 10.06
C THR A 182 -28.90 29.90 11.07
N ASP A 183 -29.11 28.65 10.70
CA ASP A 183 -29.94 27.73 11.50
C ASP A 183 -29.21 27.25 12.76
N TRP A 184 -29.19 28.11 13.78
CA TRP A 184 -28.63 27.88 15.11
C TRP A 184 -29.18 26.59 15.75
N LYS A 185 -30.39 26.18 15.37
CA LYS A 185 -31.02 24.93 15.79
C LYS A 185 -30.28 23.71 15.22
N SER A 186 -29.87 23.76 13.95
CA SER A 186 -29.04 22.72 13.33
C SER A 186 -27.60 22.70 13.84
N HIS A 187 -26.96 23.86 14.06
CA HIS A 187 -25.64 23.88 14.71
C HIS A 187 -25.70 23.36 16.15
N ARG A 188 -26.76 23.72 16.91
CA ARG A 188 -27.03 23.18 18.25
C ARG A 188 -27.29 21.68 18.20
N MET A 189 -28.01 21.17 17.19
CA MET A 189 -28.27 19.75 16.99
C MET A 189 -26.97 18.99 16.72
N GLN A 190 -26.11 19.46 15.80
CA GLN A 190 -24.80 18.86 15.56
C GLN A 190 -23.88 18.90 16.80
N ALA A 191 -23.93 19.98 17.59
CA ALA A 191 -23.19 20.10 18.85
C ALA A 191 -23.73 19.18 19.96
N VAL A 192 -25.03 18.85 19.95
CA VAL A 192 -25.62 17.82 20.83
C VAL A 192 -25.25 16.42 20.36
N GLU A 193 -25.28 16.15 19.05
CA GLU A 193 -24.92 14.83 18.50
C GLU A 193 -23.44 14.49 18.76
N ARG A 194 -22.52 15.45 18.54
CA ARG A 194 -21.11 15.31 18.94
C ARG A 194 -20.94 15.03 20.44
N ARG A 195 -21.78 15.61 21.30
CA ARG A 195 -21.74 15.34 22.75
C ARG A 195 -22.23 13.94 23.09
N LYS A 196 -23.29 13.43 22.45
CA LYS A 196 -23.72 12.04 22.62
C LYS A 196 -22.59 11.07 22.27
N VAL A 197 -21.95 11.25 21.10
CA VAL A 197 -20.84 10.39 20.66
C VAL A 197 -19.70 10.42 21.69
N ILE A 198 -19.29 11.59 22.15
CA ILE A 198 -18.24 11.72 23.19
C ILE A 198 -18.68 11.10 24.53
N GLU A 199 -19.97 11.19 24.90
CA GLU A 199 -20.52 10.61 26.13
C GLU A 199 -20.66 9.07 26.04
N GLU A 200 -20.95 8.54 24.86
CA GLU A 200 -20.96 7.11 24.53
C GLU A 200 -19.54 6.53 24.47
N GLU A 201 -18.59 7.23 23.85
CA GLU A 201 -17.16 6.89 23.84
C GLU A 201 -16.56 6.92 25.26
N LEU A 202 -16.85 7.96 26.05
CA LEU A 202 -16.38 8.08 27.43
C LEU A 202 -16.99 6.98 28.30
N LYS A 203 -18.28 6.65 28.13
CA LYS A 203 -18.93 5.52 28.80
C LYS A 203 -18.28 4.19 28.43
N LYS A 204 -18.00 3.97 27.13
CA LYS A 204 -17.30 2.77 26.65
C LYS A 204 -15.90 2.65 27.27
N ILE A 205 -15.11 3.71 27.25
CA ILE A 205 -13.78 3.76 27.89
C ILE A 205 -13.90 3.48 29.40
N GLN A 206 -14.93 4.00 30.07
CA GLN A 206 -15.19 3.75 31.48
C GLN A 206 -15.66 2.30 31.78
N GLU A 207 -16.19 1.59 30.78
CA GLU A 207 -16.51 0.16 30.84
C GLU A 207 -15.28 -0.73 30.52
N GLU A 208 -14.38 -0.29 29.62
CA GLU A 208 -13.15 -1.01 29.26
C GLU A 208 -12.03 -0.90 30.31
N ILE A 209 -11.87 0.25 30.99
CA ILE A 209 -10.85 0.48 32.04
C ILE A 209 -10.82 -0.62 33.12
N PRO A 210 -11.95 -1.03 33.75
CA PRO A 210 -11.92 -2.12 34.72
C PRO A 210 -11.55 -3.47 34.11
N GLU A 211 -11.94 -3.76 32.86
CA GLU A 211 -11.57 -5.01 32.18
C GLU A 211 -10.05 -5.08 31.97
N TYR A 212 -9.44 -4.03 31.39
CA TYR A 212 -7.98 -3.92 31.26
C TYR A 212 -7.27 -4.04 32.61
N LYS A 213 -7.82 -3.46 33.67
CA LYS A 213 -7.28 -3.61 35.02
C LYS A 213 -7.33 -5.08 35.49
N THR A 214 -8.46 -5.77 35.36
CA THR A 214 -8.56 -7.18 35.75
C THR A 214 -7.64 -8.09 34.93
N ASN A 215 -7.47 -7.81 33.63
CA ASN A 215 -6.53 -8.52 32.77
C ASN A 215 -5.07 -8.29 33.20
N SER A 216 -4.73 -7.08 33.67
CA SER A 216 -3.41 -6.80 34.25
C SER A 216 -3.17 -7.54 35.56
N GLU A 217 -4.15 -7.56 36.47
CA GLU A 217 -4.06 -8.30 37.75
C GLU A 217 -3.96 -9.83 37.52
N LEU A 218 -4.64 -10.36 36.51
CA LEU A 218 -4.50 -11.77 36.07
C LEU A 218 -3.12 -12.06 35.45
N ALA A 219 -2.58 -11.15 34.64
CA ALA A 219 -1.24 -11.29 34.07
C ALA A 219 -0.14 -11.23 35.14
N GLU A 220 -0.27 -10.36 36.15
CA GLU A 220 0.66 -10.29 37.29
C GLU A 220 0.60 -11.56 38.15
N THR A 221 -0.59 -12.07 38.46
CA THR A 221 -0.73 -13.31 39.25
C THR A 221 -0.22 -14.55 38.51
N ALA A 222 -0.46 -14.67 37.19
CA ALA A 222 0.13 -15.73 36.37
C ALA A 222 1.67 -15.63 36.32
N LYS A 223 2.22 -14.42 36.21
CA LYS A 223 3.68 -14.19 36.27
C LYS A 223 4.27 -14.61 37.62
N LEU A 224 3.58 -14.35 38.74
CA LEU A 224 4.03 -14.77 40.06
C LEU A 224 4.02 -16.30 40.21
N GLN A 225 3.01 -17.00 39.67
CA GLN A 225 2.96 -18.47 39.66
C GLN A 225 4.14 -19.07 38.88
N VAL A 226 4.43 -18.56 37.69
CA VAL A 226 5.59 -19.01 36.88
C VAL A 226 6.93 -18.76 37.59
N LEU A 227 7.04 -17.69 38.39
CA LEU A 227 8.23 -17.43 39.21
C LEU A 227 8.35 -18.40 40.39
N GLU A 228 7.25 -18.76 41.07
CA GLU A 228 7.26 -19.79 42.13
C GLU A 228 7.62 -21.17 41.57
N GLU A 229 7.07 -21.54 40.40
CA GLU A 229 7.44 -22.75 39.67
C GLU A 229 8.92 -22.76 39.28
N LEU A 230 9.45 -21.65 38.76
CA LEU A 230 10.87 -21.48 38.42
C LEU A 230 11.78 -21.61 39.66
N GLU A 231 11.41 -21.03 40.80
CA GLU A 231 12.14 -21.25 42.05
C GLU A 231 12.06 -22.70 42.54
N SER A 232 10.92 -23.37 42.38
CA SER A 232 10.74 -24.76 42.82
C SER A 232 11.60 -25.72 41.99
N THR A 233 11.63 -25.55 40.66
CA THR A 233 12.46 -26.32 39.74
C THR A 233 13.95 -26.02 39.94
N ARG A 234 14.32 -24.75 40.18
CA ARG A 234 15.69 -24.39 40.60
C ARG A 234 16.12 -25.11 41.88
N ARG A 235 15.29 -25.09 42.93
CA ARG A 235 15.56 -25.81 44.19
C ARG A 235 15.70 -27.32 43.98
N LEU A 236 14.88 -27.91 43.11
CA LEU A 236 15.00 -29.32 42.71
C LEU A 236 16.32 -29.60 41.97
N ILE A 237 16.74 -28.74 41.04
CA ILE A 237 18.02 -28.86 40.32
C ILE A 237 19.21 -28.75 41.30
N GLU A 238 19.17 -27.82 42.26
CA GLU A 238 20.20 -27.68 43.28
C GLU A 238 20.26 -28.91 44.21
N GLN A 239 19.11 -29.48 44.60
CA GLN A 239 19.05 -30.74 45.35
C GLN A 239 19.57 -31.94 44.55
N LEU A 240 19.26 -32.03 43.25
CA LEU A 240 19.76 -33.10 42.37
C LEU A 240 21.27 -33.00 42.15
N LYS A 241 21.84 -31.80 42.04
CA LYS A 241 23.30 -31.59 42.00
C LYS A 241 23.98 -32.08 43.27
N LEU A 242 23.48 -31.71 44.45
CA LEU A 242 24.02 -32.19 45.73
C LEU A 242 23.90 -33.71 45.91
N ASN A 243 22.89 -34.34 45.32
CA ASN A 243 22.78 -35.80 45.29
C ASN A 243 23.76 -36.45 44.30
N LEU A 244 24.01 -35.83 43.14
CA LEU A 244 25.01 -36.28 42.16
C LEU A 244 26.44 -36.19 42.71
N GLU A 245 26.79 -35.07 43.37
CA GLU A 245 28.08 -34.87 44.05
C GLU A 245 28.29 -35.92 45.17
N ARG A 246 27.24 -36.24 45.93
CA ARG A 246 27.29 -37.32 46.93
C ARG A 246 27.50 -38.68 46.28
N ALA A 247 26.73 -39.02 45.25
CA ALA A 247 26.89 -40.29 44.53
C ALA A 247 28.29 -40.43 43.90
N GLN A 248 28.88 -39.35 43.38
CA GLN A 248 30.25 -39.36 42.86
C GLN A 248 31.31 -39.58 43.94
N THR A 249 31.12 -39.00 45.14
CA THR A 249 32.05 -39.22 46.26
C THR A 249 31.89 -40.61 46.89
N GLU A 250 30.67 -41.13 46.95
CA GLU A 250 30.38 -42.52 47.33
C GLU A 250 30.97 -43.52 46.31
N GLU A 251 30.89 -43.23 45.00
CA GLU A 251 31.51 -44.06 43.94
C GLU A 251 33.05 -44.03 44.03
N GLN A 252 33.66 -42.87 44.33
CA GLN A 252 35.11 -42.76 44.55
C GLN A 252 35.56 -43.55 45.79
N GLN A 253 34.80 -43.50 46.89
CA GLN A 253 35.06 -44.30 48.08
C GLN A 253 34.95 -45.80 47.76
N ALA A 254 33.88 -46.23 47.08
CA ALA A 254 33.67 -47.62 46.68
C ALA A 254 34.78 -48.14 45.74
N LYS A 255 35.34 -47.29 44.87
CA LYS A 255 36.51 -47.62 44.05
C LYS A 255 37.75 -47.88 44.91
N GLN A 256 38.07 -47.00 45.86
CA GLN A 256 39.20 -47.18 46.78
C GLN A 256 39.04 -48.45 47.64
N ASP A 257 37.83 -48.70 48.17
CA ASP A 257 37.54 -49.91 48.93
C ASP A 257 37.59 -51.18 48.06
N SER A 258 37.20 -51.11 46.79
CA SER A 258 37.34 -52.21 45.84
C SER A 258 38.81 -52.48 45.46
N GLU A 259 39.65 -51.45 45.35
CA GLU A 259 41.10 -51.62 45.13
C GLU A 259 41.77 -52.23 46.36
N LEU A 260 41.41 -51.78 47.57
CA LEU A 260 41.89 -52.33 48.83
C LEU A 260 41.44 -53.80 49.01
N ALA A 261 40.17 -54.11 48.68
CA ALA A 261 39.67 -55.48 48.66
C ALA A 261 40.39 -56.35 47.62
N LYS A 262 40.70 -55.82 46.43
CA LYS A 262 41.49 -56.51 45.41
C LYS A 262 42.91 -56.80 45.89
N LEU A 263 43.59 -55.82 46.49
CA LEU A 263 44.92 -56.01 47.08
C LEU A 263 44.92 -57.08 48.17
N ARG A 264 43.89 -57.12 49.04
CA ARG A 264 43.72 -58.21 50.02
C ARG A 264 43.46 -59.56 49.36
N VAL A 265 42.71 -59.62 48.26
CA VAL A 265 42.54 -60.86 47.49
C VAL A 265 43.87 -61.31 46.88
N GLU A 266 44.64 -60.40 46.27
CA GLU A 266 45.97 -60.70 45.71
C GLU A 266 47.00 -61.07 46.79
N GLU A 267 46.91 -60.51 48.00
CA GLU A 267 47.72 -60.89 49.17
C GLU A 267 47.33 -62.27 49.70
N MET A 268 46.03 -62.52 49.87
CA MET A 268 45.51 -63.84 50.25
C MET A 268 45.89 -64.90 49.23
N GLU A 269 45.81 -64.61 47.93
CA GLU A 269 46.17 -65.52 46.82
C GLU A 269 47.67 -65.84 46.80
N LYS A 270 48.55 -64.88 47.15
CA LYS A 270 49.98 -65.10 47.42
C LYS A 270 50.23 -65.84 48.74
N GLY A 271 49.30 -65.76 49.68
CA GLY A 271 49.32 -66.43 50.98
C GLY A 271 48.79 -67.87 50.98
N ILE A 272 48.20 -68.39 49.89
CA ILE A 272 47.71 -69.78 49.82
C ILE A 272 48.86 -70.76 49.56
N SER A 273 49.81 -70.82 50.50
CA SER A 273 50.73 -71.95 50.65
C SER A 273 50.12 -72.97 51.63
N ASP A 274 49.14 -73.72 51.10
CA ASP A 274 48.48 -74.90 51.68
C ASP A 274 47.60 -74.78 52.95
N ASP A 275 46.50 -75.52 52.92
CA ASP A 275 45.66 -76.00 54.05
C ASP A 275 44.94 -75.05 55.03
N VAL A 276 44.30 -73.99 54.51
CA VAL A 276 43.03 -73.46 55.08
C VAL A 276 41.91 -73.44 54.02
N SER A 277 41.58 -74.64 53.52
CA SER A 277 41.15 -74.83 52.13
C SER A 277 39.64 -74.68 51.82
N VAL A 278 38.76 -74.34 52.78
CA VAL A 278 37.29 -74.28 52.57
C VAL A 278 36.69 -72.91 52.91
N ALA A 279 36.71 -72.48 54.19
CA ALA A 279 36.05 -71.25 54.61
C ALA A 279 36.57 -70.00 53.85
N ILE A 280 37.89 -69.91 53.67
CA ILE A 280 38.52 -68.85 52.88
C ILE A 280 38.07 -68.88 51.42
N LYS A 281 37.91 -70.06 50.80
CA LYS A 281 37.39 -70.16 49.43
C LYS A 281 35.95 -69.70 49.33
N THR A 282 35.07 -70.10 50.27
CA THR A 282 33.69 -69.61 50.29
C THR A 282 33.59 -68.10 50.50
N GLN A 283 34.47 -67.50 51.33
CA GLN A 283 34.50 -66.06 51.52
C GLN A 283 35.06 -65.32 50.29
N LEU A 284 36.07 -65.88 49.62
CA LEU A 284 36.62 -65.39 48.36
C LEU A 284 35.60 -65.47 47.22
N GLU A 285 34.82 -66.55 47.15
CA GLU A 285 33.75 -66.75 46.18
C GLU A 285 32.60 -65.75 46.39
N VAL A 286 32.16 -65.54 47.64
CA VAL A 286 31.19 -64.50 48.01
C VAL A 286 31.73 -63.09 47.72
N ALA A 287 33.03 -62.83 47.91
CA ALA A 287 33.65 -61.56 47.54
C ALA A 287 33.68 -61.37 46.01
N LYS A 288 34.03 -62.41 45.25
CA LYS A 288 33.99 -62.41 43.77
C LYS A 288 32.57 -62.19 43.25
N ALA A 289 31.56 -62.82 43.84
CA ALA A 289 30.15 -62.62 43.51
C ALA A 289 29.65 -61.19 43.79
N ARG A 290 30.08 -60.57 44.90
CA ARG A 290 29.75 -59.16 45.20
C ARG A 290 30.45 -58.20 44.23
N HIS A 291 31.71 -58.46 43.90
CA HIS A 291 32.44 -57.65 42.91
C HIS A 291 31.83 -57.76 41.51
N THR A 292 31.38 -58.95 41.07
CA THR A 292 30.69 -59.08 39.78
C THR A 292 29.31 -58.42 39.76
N SER A 293 28.58 -58.38 40.88
CA SER A 293 27.35 -57.56 41.03
C SER A 293 27.67 -56.08 40.89
N ALA A 294 28.59 -55.55 41.70
CA ALA A 294 28.96 -54.13 41.69
C ALA A 294 29.51 -53.67 40.32
N VAL A 295 30.25 -54.53 39.60
CA VAL A 295 30.72 -54.24 38.23
C VAL A 295 29.59 -54.30 37.19
N ALA A 296 28.51 -55.05 37.43
CA ALA A 296 27.31 -55.03 36.61
C ALA A 296 26.46 -53.77 36.88
N GLU A 297 26.29 -53.39 38.15
CA GLU A 297 25.61 -52.18 38.58
C GLU A 297 26.32 -50.92 38.06
N LEU A 298 27.65 -50.83 38.20
CA LEU A 298 28.46 -49.73 37.65
C LEU A 298 28.36 -49.67 36.12
N ARG A 299 28.24 -50.82 35.43
CA ARG A 299 27.99 -50.84 33.99
C ARG A 299 26.62 -50.26 33.64
N SER A 300 25.55 -50.65 34.35
CA SER A 300 24.21 -50.07 34.16
C SER A 300 24.23 -48.56 34.34
N VAL A 301 24.79 -48.07 35.46
CA VAL A 301 24.91 -46.62 35.74
C VAL A 301 25.73 -45.90 34.67
N LYS A 302 26.76 -46.53 34.09
CA LYS A 302 27.51 -45.95 32.97
C LYS A 302 26.68 -45.90 31.67
N GLU A 303 25.93 -46.95 31.36
CA GLU A 303 25.06 -47.01 30.17
C GLU A 303 23.90 -45.99 30.29
N GLU A 304 23.33 -45.84 31.49
CA GLU A 304 22.35 -44.80 31.84
C GLU A 304 22.95 -43.39 31.75
N LEU A 305 24.17 -43.18 32.24
CA LEU A 305 24.89 -41.90 32.11
C LEU A 305 25.19 -41.55 30.65
N GLU A 306 25.55 -42.54 29.82
CA GLU A 306 25.79 -42.33 28.38
C GLU A 306 24.49 -42.03 27.62
N ALA A 307 23.38 -42.66 28.02
CA ALA A 307 22.04 -42.33 27.51
C ALA A 307 21.60 -40.91 27.91
N LEU A 308 21.86 -40.50 29.16
CA LEU A 308 21.53 -39.16 29.65
C LEU A 308 22.34 -38.07 28.95
N HIS A 309 23.62 -38.31 28.63
CA HIS A 309 24.42 -37.38 27.82
C HIS A 309 23.84 -37.21 26.42
N LYS A 310 23.41 -38.29 25.75
CA LYS A 310 22.77 -38.22 24.42
C LYS A 310 21.48 -37.40 24.47
N VAL A 311 20.63 -37.61 25.48
CA VAL A 311 19.41 -36.80 25.68
C VAL A 311 19.73 -35.34 25.98
N TYR A 312 20.83 -35.04 26.69
CA TYR A 312 21.28 -33.68 26.93
C TYR A 312 21.81 -33.01 25.65
N ASP A 313 22.64 -33.70 24.86
CA ASP A 313 23.15 -33.21 23.58
C ASP A 313 21.99 -32.93 22.61
N ASP A 314 21.00 -33.82 22.55
CA ASP A 314 19.77 -33.65 21.78
C ASP A 314 18.98 -32.41 22.24
N LEU A 315 18.80 -32.23 23.55
CA LEU A 315 18.15 -31.05 24.14
C LEU A 315 18.91 -29.74 23.85
N VAL A 316 20.24 -29.77 23.84
CA VAL A 316 21.07 -28.61 23.47
C VAL A 316 20.88 -28.25 21.99
N ARG A 317 20.86 -29.24 21.08
CA ARG A 317 20.57 -29.02 19.67
C ARG A 317 19.17 -28.42 19.46
N ASP A 318 18.16 -28.94 20.15
CA ASP A 318 16.79 -28.44 20.05
C ASP A 318 16.66 -27.02 20.61
N LYS A 319 17.36 -26.71 21.71
CA LYS A 319 17.49 -25.34 22.23
C LYS A 319 18.16 -24.40 21.22
N ASP A 320 19.22 -24.82 20.54
CA ASP A 320 19.89 -24.01 19.51
C ASP A 320 19.00 -23.78 18.28
N VAL A 321 18.20 -24.77 17.89
CA VAL A 321 17.17 -24.61 16.83
C VAL A 321 16.05 -23.66 17.28
N ALA A 322 15.65 -23.70 18.56
CA ALA A 322 14.67 -22.78 19.12
C ALA A 322 15.19 -21.33 19.17
N VAL A 323 16.45 -21.12 19.59
CA VAL A 323 17.10 -19.81 19.60
C VAL A 323 17.15 -19.21 18.21
N LYS A 324 17.59 -19.95 17.19
CA LYS A 324 17.63 -19.47 15.79
C LYS A 324 16.26 -19.05 15.28
N LYS A 325 15.19 -19.80 15.59
CA LYS A 325 13.81 -19.42 15.23
C LYS A 325 13.36 -18.14 15.93
N VAL A 326 13.80 -17.90 17.17
CA VAL A 326 13.52 -16.63 17.89
C VAL A 326 14.32 -15.48 17.27
N GLU A 327 15.57 -15.69 16.88
CA GLU A 327 16.39 -14.69 16.17
C GLU A 327 15.78 -14.31 14.81
N GLU A 328 15.39 -15.31 14.00
CA GLU A 328 14.66 -15.13 12.74
C GLU A 328 13.35 -14.36 12.94
N ALA A 329 12.57 -14.70 13.97
CA ALA A 329 11.33 -14.00 14.31
C ALA A 329 11.56 -12.56 14.80
N MET A 330 12.63 -12.29 15.56
CA MET A 330 13.00 -10.93 15.96
C MET A 330 13.46 -10.09 14.77
N LEU A 331 14.23 -10.66 13.84
CA LEU A 331 14.62 -9.97 12.61
C LEU A 331 13.41 -9.64 11.73
N ALA A 332 12.45 -10.57 11.60
CA ALA A 332 11.18 -10.32 10.91
C ALA A 332 10.34 -9.24 11.63
N SER A 333 10.26 -9.28 12.96
CA SER A 333 9.55 -8.27 13.76
C SER A 333 10.17 -6.87 13.60
N LYS A 334 11.52 -6.79 13.56
CA LYS A 334 12.24 -5.52 13.37
C LYS A 334 12.10 -4.95 11.96
N GLU A 335 11.87 -5.81 10.97
CA GLU A 335 11.55 -5.37 9.60
C GLU A 335 10.10 -4.87 9.49
N VAL A 336 9.17 -5.44 10.26
CA VAL A 336 7.79 -4.91 10.40
C VAL A 336 7.79 -3.58 11.16
N GLU A 337 8.59 -3.46 12.22
CA GLU A 337 8.78 -2.22 13.01
C GLU A 337 9.17 -1.04 12.11
N LYS A 338 10.25 -1.17 11.30
CA LYS A 338 10.64 -0.15 10.32
C LYS A 338 9.53 0.24 9.36
N ARG A 339 8.76 -0.72 8.83
CA ARG A 339 7.68 -0.42 7.88
C ARG A 339 6.53 0.33 8.53
N VAL A 340 6.30 0.13 9.83
CA VAL A 340 5.37 0.95 10.61
C VAL A 340 5.93 2.37 10.81
N GLU A 341 7.24 2.53 11.02
CA GLU A 341 7.88 3.86 11.07
C GLU A 341 7.79 4.58 9.71
N GLU A 342 8.13 3.90 8.61
CA GLU A 342 8.05 4.40 7.23
C GLU A 342 6.62 4.84 6.87
N LEU A 343 5.62 3.98 7.09
CA LEU A 343 4.20 4.30 6.87
C LEU A 343 3.70 5.43 7.78
N THR A 344 4.27 5.58 8.99
CA THR A 344 3.94 6.70 9.89
C THR A 344 4.47 8.02 9.34
N ILE A 345 5.67 8.02 8.75
CA ILE A 345 6.25 9.20 8.09
C ILE A 345 5.43 9.57 6.83
N GLU A 346 5.05 8.58 6.02
CA GLU A 346 4.17 8.80 4.85
C GLU A 346 2.78 9.35 5.26
N LEU A 347 2.20 8.84 6.35
CA LEU A 347 0.93 9.33 6.90
C LEU A 347 1.02 10.79 7.38
N ILE A 348 2.14 11.19 7.97
CA ILE A 348 2.39 12.58 8.37
C ILE A 348 2.54 13.47 7.12
N ALA A 349 3.40 13.08 6.17
CA ALA A 349 3.65 13.87 4.96
C ALA A 349 2.40 14.04 4.07
N THR A 350 1.57 12.99 3.94
CA THR A 350 0.29 13.05 3.21
C THR A 350 -0.74 13.91 3.93
N LYS A 351 -0.79 13.88 5.26
CA LYS A 351 -1.62 14.77 6.07
C LYS A 351 -1.18 16.23 5.92
N GLU A 352 0.11 16.54 6.01
CA GLU A 352 0.63 17.91 5.84
C GLU A 352 0.35 18.44 4.42
N SER A 353 0.47 17.58 3.41
CA SER A 353 0.09 17.90 2.01
C SER A 353 -1.41 18.22 1.88
N LEU A 354 -2.28 17.45 2.55
CA LEU A 354 -3.72 17.70 2.59
C LEU A 354 -4.07 19.02 3.31
N GLU A 355 -3.43 19.31 4.44
CA GLU A 355 -3.62 20.56 5.19
C GLU A 355 -3.14 21.78 4.37
N SER A 356 -2.03 21.64 3.63
CA SER A 356 -1.54 22.64 2.68
C SER A 356 -2.52 22.86 1.50
N ALA A 357 -3.07 21.79 0.94
CA ALA A 357 -4.08 21.87 -0.13
C ALA A 357 -5.37 22.54 0.35
N HIS A 358 -5.82 22.25 1.58
CA HIS A 358 -6.96 22.94 2.20
C HIS A 358 -6.69 24.43 2.44
N ALA A 359 -5.49 24.81 2.87
CA ALA A 359 -5.12 26.22 3.02
C ALA A 359 -5.13 26.96 1.68
N SER A 360 -4.55 26.39 0.62
CA SER A 360 -4.57 26.96 -0.73
C SER A 360 -5.98 27.08 -1.31
N HIS A 361 -6.86 26.10 -1.04
CA HIS A 361 -8.27 26.19 -1.43
C HIS A 361 -9.00 27.34 -0.70
N LEU A 362 -8.76 27.53 0.59
CA LEU A 362 -9.36 28.63 1.36
C LEU A 362 -8.87 30.00 0.88
N GLU A 363 -7.58 30.14 0.57
CA GLU A 363 -7.04 31.36 -0.04
C GLU A 363 -7.66 31.63 -1.42
N ALA A 364 -7.76 30.61 -2.29
CA ALA A 364 -8.39 30.75 -3.60
C ALA A 364 -9.88 31.14 -3.51
N GLU A 365 -10.60 30.64 -2.50
CA GLU A 365 -11.99 31.02 -2.22
C GLU A 365 -12.09 32.47 -1.69
N GLU A 366 -11.17 32.93 -0.84
CA GLU A 366 -11.09 34.32 -0.41
C GLU A 366 -10.82 35.26 -1.61
N GLN A 367 -9.86 34.92 -2.49
CA GLN A 367 -9.60 35.68 -3.71
C GLN A 367 -10.82 35.68 -4.65
N ARG A 368 -11.55 34.56 -4.77
CA ARG A 368 -12.78 34.46 -5.55
C ARG A 368 -13.88 35.39 -5.01
N ILE A 369 -14.02 35.47 -3.68
CA ILE A 369 -14.97 36.37 -3.00
C ILE A 369 -14.54 37.84 -3.17
N GLY A 370 -13.25 38.16 -2.99
CA GLY A 370 -12.72 39.50 -3.22
C GLY A 370 -12.94 40.00 -4.65
N ALA A 371 -12.64 39.16 -5.65
CA ALA A 371 -12.90 39.43 -7.06
C ALA A 371 -14.40 39.54 -7.39
N ALA A 372 -15.28 38.87 -6.64
CA ALA A 372 -16.73 39.07 -6.75
C ALA A 372 -17.15 40.45 -6.21
N MET A 373 -16.74 40.80 -5.00
CA MET A 373 -17.06 42.11 -4.41
C MET A 373 -16.53 43.28 -5.24
N ALA A 374 -15.35 43.15 -5.86
CA ALA A 374 -14.82 44.16 -6.78
C ALA A 374 -15.71 44.33 -8.04
N ARG A 375 -16.06 43.22 -8.71
CA ARG A 375 -16.97 43.25 -9.87
C ARG A 375 -18.36 43.79 -9.53
N ASP A 376 -18.89 43.49 -8.35
CA ASP A 376 -20.20 43.98 -7.92
C ASP A 376 -20.16 45.49 -7.61
N GLN A 377 -19.08 45.98 -6.99
CA GLN A 377 -18.84 47.41 -6.81
C GLN A 377 -18.74 48.15 -8.14
N ASP A 378 -17.96 47.63 -9.10
CA ASP A 378 -17.80 48.25 -10.41
C ASP A 378 -19.10 48.22 -11.20
N THR A 379 -19.84 47.10 -11.20
CA THR A 379 -21.18 47.00 -11.79
C THR A 379 -22.11 48.10 -11.26
N HIS A 380 -22.04 48.38 -9.95
CA HIS A 380 -22.83 49.43 -9.31
C HIS A 380 -22.27 50.86 -9.48
N ARG A 381 -21.03 51.03 -9.99
CA ARG A 381 -20.53 52.31 -10.55
C ARG A 381 -21.11 52.52 -11.95
N TRP A 382 -20.93 51.55 -12.84
CA TRP A 382 -21.45 51.58 -14.21
C TRP A 382 -22.98 51.81 -14.23
N GLU A 383 -23.72 51.22 -13.30
CA GLU A 383 -25.17 51.43 -13.15
C GLU A 383 -25.53 52.91 -12.84
N LYS A 384 -24.70 53.62 -12.08
CA LYS A 384 -24.92 55.04 -11.73
C LYS A 384 -24.54 55.96 -12.89
N GLU A 385 -23.42 55.68 -13.54
CA GLU A 385 -22.97 56.42 -14.73
C GLU A 385 -23.96 56.25 -15.89
N LEU A 386 -24.50 55.04 -16.09
CA LEU A 386 -25.56 54.76 -17.06
C LEU A 386 -26.84 55.56 -16.77
N LYS A 387 -27.29 55.63 -15.51
CA LYS A 387 -28.47 56.41 -15.12
C LYS A 387 -28.27 57.91 -15.33
N GLN A 388 -27.10 58.44 -14.97
CA GLN A 388 -26.78 59.85 -15.24
C GLN A 388 -26.77 60.15 -16.75
N ALA A 389 -26.15 59.28 -17.56
CA ALA A 389 -26.16 59.42 -19.01
C ALA A 389 -27.57 59.33 -19.60
N GLU A 390 -28.44 58.47 -19.05
CA GLU A 390 -29.86 58.39 -19.44
C GLU A 390 -30.63 59.66 -19.09
N GLU A 391 -30.45 60.22 -17.89
CA GLU A 391 -31.03 61.52 -17.49
C GLU A 391 -30.56 62.67 -18.40
N GLU A 392 -29.28 62.71 -18.76
CA GLU A 392 -28.73 63.69 -19.69
C GLU A 392 -29.29 63.53 -21.11
N VAL A 393 -29.47 62.29 -21.60
CA VAL A 393 -30.13 62.01 -22.89
C VAL A 393 -31.62 62.38 -22.87
N GLN A 394 -32.35 62.13 -21.78
CA GLN A 394 -33.74 62.57 -21.62
C GLN A 394 -33.86 64.10 -21.67
N LYS A 395 -32.94 64.81 -20.99
CA LYS A 395 -32.85 66.27 -20.99
C LYS A 395 -32.54 66.84 -22.38
N LEU A 396 -31.60 66.23 -23.11
CA LEU A 396 -31.29 66.60 -24.50
C LEU A 396 -32.48 66.34 -25.44
N ASN A 397 -33.19 65.22 -25.30
CA ASN A 397 -34.41 64.94 -26.07
C ASN A 397 -35.49 66.00 -25.82
N GLN A 398 -35.67 66.46 -24.58
CA GLN A 398 -36.62 67.53 -24.26
C GLN A 398 -36.21 68.88 -24.88
N GLN A 399 -34.91 69.18 -24.96
CA GLN A 399 -34.39 70.35 -25.71
C GLN A 399 -34.56 70.20 -27.23
N ILE A 400 -34.40 68.99 -27.79
CA ILE A 400 -34.65 68.73 -29.21
C ILE A 400 -36.13 68.93 -29.56
N LEU A 401 -37.05 68.51 -28.69
CA LEU A 401 -38.49 68.73 -28.87
C LEU A 401 -38.85 70.23 -28.86
N SER A 402 -38.36 71.02 -27.91
CA SER A 402 -38.63 72.46 -27.87
C SER A 402 -37.95 73.22 -29.01
N SER A 403 -36.74 72.82 -29.41
CA SER A 403 -36.05 73.32 -30.62
C SER A 403 -36.84 73.03 -31.90
N LYS A 404 -37.41 71.83 -32.03
CA LYS A 404 -38.29 71.45 -33.15
C LYS A 404 -39.58 72.27 -33.17
N GLU A 405 -40.17 72.56 -32.01
CA GLU A 405 -41.33 73.46 -31.90
C GLU A 405 -40.98 74.89 -32.32
N LEU A 406 -39.88 75.45 -31.81
CA LEU A 406 -39.36 76.77 -32.21
C LEU A 406 -39.05 76.84 -33.70
N LYS A 407 -38.47 75.80 -34.29
CA LYS A 407 -38.27 75.71 -35.73
C LYS A 407 -39.60 75.71 -36.49
N SER A 408 -40.59 74.93 -36.06
CA SER A 408 -41.90 74.93 -36.74
C SER A 408 -42.59 76.31 -36.71
N LYS A 409 -42.43 77.07 -35.61
CA LYS A 409 -42.89 78.45 -35.49
C LYS A 409 -42.15 79.39 -36.46
N LEU A 410 -40.82 79.25 -36.56
CA LEU A 410 -39.99 79.99 -37.51
C LEU A 410 -40.36 79.68 -38.97
N ASP A 411 -40.62 78.41 -39.29
CA ASP A 411 -41.03 77.96 -40.62
C ASP A 411 -42.40 78.57 -40.98
N THR A 412 -43.38 78.58 -40.07
CA THR A 412 -44.67 79.29 -40.29
C THR A 412 -44.53 80.81 -40.41
N ALA A 413 -43.67 81.44 -39.62
CA ALA A 413 -43.41 82.88 -39.72
C ALA A 413 -42.72 83.24 -41.05
N SER A 414 -41.86 82.34 -41.55
CA SER A 414 -41.20 82.48 -42.85
C SER A 414 -42.18 82.33 -44.02
N ALA A 415 -43.15 81.42 -43.91
CA ALA A 415 -44.23 81.28 -44.89
C ALA A 415 -45.10 82.55 -44.95
N LEU A 416 -45.61 83.03 -43.81
CA LEU A 416 -46.38 84.28 -43.73
C LEU A 416 -45.61 85.50 -44.28
N LEU A 417 -44.29 85.53 -44.12
CA LEU A 417 -43.44 86.59 -44.67
C LEU A 417 -43.22 86.45 -46.20
N LEU A 418 -43.31 85.24 -46.76
CA LEU A 418 -43.35 85.03 -48.21
C LEU A 418 -44.72 85.40 -48.79
N ASP A 419 -45.81 85.05 -48.12
CA ASP A 419 -47.18 85.43 -48.52
C ASP A 419 -47.33 86.96 -48.53
N LEU A 420 -46.91 87.65 -47.46
CA LEU A 420 -46.94 89.12 -47.37
C LEU A 420 -46.01 89.79 -48.39
N LYS A 421 -44.91 89.15 -48.79
CA LYS A 421 -44.10 89.60 -49.93
C LYS A 421 -44.80 89.40 -51.27
N ALA A 422 -45.54 88.31 -51.45
CA ALA A 422 -46.34 88.08 -52.66
C ALA A 422 -47.49 89.09 -52.76
N GLU A 423 -48.16 89.41 -51.65
CA GLU A 423 -49.15 90.51 -51.56
C GLU A 423 -48.51 91.86 -51.90
N LEU A 424 -47.32 92.16 -51.36
CA LEU A 424 -46.60 93.40 -51.67
C LEU A 424 -46.20 93.49 -53.15
N VAL A 425 -45.74 92.39 -53.76
CA VAL A 425 -45.45 92.32 -55.20
C VAL A 425 -46.73 92.49 -56.01
N ALA A 426 -47.83 91.82 -55.66
CA ALA A 426 -49.12 91.99 -56.32
C ALA A 426 -49.66 93.43 -56.21
N TYR A 427 -49.45 94.09 -55.07
CA TYR A 427 -49.78 95.50 -54.87
C TYR A 427 -48.88 96.42 -55.74
N MET A 428 -47.57 96.17 -55.79
CA MET A 428 -46.65 96.93 -56.67
C MET A 428 -46.95 96.71 -58.15
N GLU A 429 -47.28 95.49 -58.58
CA GLU A 429 -47.76 95.21 -59.94
C GLU A 429 -49.10 95.87 -60.23
N SER A 430 -50.03 95.90 -59.27
CA SER A 430 -51.30 96.62 -59.41
C SER A 430 -51.07 98.12 -59.53
N LYS A 431 -50.02 98.67 -58.91
CA LYS A 431 -49.62 100.07 -59.04
C LYS A 431 -48.93 100.35 -60.39
N LEU A 432 -48.06 99.45 -60.85
CA LEU A 432 -47.39 99.51 -62.16
C LEU A 432 -48.36 99.36 -63.35
N LYS A 433 -49.55 98.80 -63.14
CA LYS A 433 -50.63 98.75 -64.15
C LYS A 433 -51.42 100.06 -64.28
N GLN A 434 -51.01 101.14 -63.60
CA GLN A 434 -51.67 102.46 -63.67
C GLN A 434 -50.75 103.64 -64.08
N GLU A 435 -49.45 103.44 -64.28
CA GLU A 435 -48.52 104.47 -64.78
C GLU A 435 -47.59 103.87 -65.84
N ALA A 436 -47.72 104.30 -67.11
CA ALA A 436 -46.86 103.86 -68.21
C ALA A 436 -46.77 104.93 -69.32
N CYS A 437 -45.57 105.48 -69.54
CA CYS A 437 -45.04 105.94 -70.83
C CYS A 437 -43.58 106.36 -70.70
N GLU A 438 -42.76 106.00 -71.70
CA GLU A 438 -41.61 106.76 -72.25
C GLU A 438 -40.38 107.07 -71.33
N SER A 439 -39.13 107.11 -71.81
CA SER A 439 -38.54 106.81 -73.14
C SER A 439 -36.99 106.75 -73.05
N ASN A 440 -36.31 106.11 -74.02
CA ASN A 440 -35.13 106.54 -74.82
C ASN A 440 -33.92 107.28 -74.14
N ASP A 441 -32.67 107.30 -74.64
CA ASP A 441 -31.96 106.67 -75.78
C ASP A 441 -30.43 106.90 -75.59
N ASN A 442 -29.59 106.04 -76.21
CA ASN A 442 -28.28 106.29 -76.92
C ASN A 442 -27.25 107.33 -76.35
N SER A 443 -26.07 107.65 -76.91
CA SER A 443 -25.42 107.45 -78.23
C SER A 443 -23.88 107.71 -78.19
N ASP A 444 -23.14 107.08 -79.12
CA ASP A 444 -21.88 107.53 -79.80
C ASP A 444 -20.58 107.84 -78.98
N LEU A 445 -19.31 107.77 -79.46
CA LEU A 445 -18.62 107.96 -80.77
C LEU A 445 -18.50 109.46 -81.23
N PRO A 446 -17.57 109.85 -82.15
CA PRO A 446 -16.15 109.47 -82.33
C PRO A 446 -15.19 110.61 -82.87
N THR A 447 -13.94 110.25 -83.27
CA THR A 447 -13.25 110.72 -84.52
C THR A 447 -12.41 112.04 -84.65
N GLU A 448 -11.23 111.91 -85.29
CA GLU A 448 -10.34 112.91 -85.97
C GLU A 448 -9.64 114.03 -85.16
N LYS A 449 -8.68 114.89 -85.63
CA LYS A 449 -7.94 115.21 -86.91
C LYS A 449 -6.60 115.95 -86.52
N MET A 450 -5.58 116.34 -87.31
CA MET A 450 -5.11 116.17 -88.72
C MET A 450 -3.62 116.61 -88.86
N SER A 451 -2.77 115.91 -89.64
CA SER A 451 -1.48 116.39 -90.24
C SER A 451 -0.36 116.95 -89.31
N HIS A 452 0.92 117.11 -89.68
CA HIS A 452 1.76 116.73 -90.85
C HIS A 452 3.21 116.39 -90.35
N PRO A 453 4.15 115.90 -91.18
CA PRO A 453 5.40 115.28 -90.70
C PRO A 453 6.57 116.23 -90.44
N ASP A 454 7.57 115.70 -89.71
CA ASP A 454 9.04 115.85 -89.84
C ASP A 454 9.71 115.78 -88.44
N LEU A 455 10.85 115.08 -88.34
CA LEU A 455 11.75 114.81 -87.19
C LEU A 455 11.15 114.50 -85.80
N HIS A 456 10.25 115.34 -85.28
CA HIS A 456 9.56 115.13 -84.00
C HIS A 456 8.76 113.81 -83.97
N ALA A 457 8.29 113.31 -85.11
CA ALA A 457 7.62 112.02 -85.21
C ALA A 457 8.54 110.82 -84.84
N ALA A 458 9.83 110.87 -85.24
CA ALA A 458 10.78 109.82 -84.89
C ALA A 458 11.15 109.87 -83.39
N VAL A 459 11.31 111.07 -82.84
CA VAL A 459 11.53 111.27 -81.39
C VAL A 459 10.30 110.88 -80.58
N ALA A 460 9.09 111.11 -81.08
CA ALA A 460 7.84 110.67 -80.46
C ALA A 460 7.66 109.15 -80.55
N SER A 461 8.04 108.50 -81.66
CA SER A 461 8.04 107.04 -81.76
C SER A 461 9.05 106.44 -80.78
N ALA A 462 10.30 106.89 -80.79
CA ALA A 462 11.33 106.41 -79.86
C ALA A 462 10.99 106.67 -78.38
N LYS A 463 10.28 107.77 -78.06
CA LYS A 463 9.73 107.99 -76.70
C LYS A 463 8.59 107.05 -76.37
N LYS A 464 7.64 106.84 -77.29
CA LYS A 464 6.53 105.89 -77.10
C LYS A 464 7.02 104.45 -76.98
N GLU A 465 8.03 104.07 -77.76
CA GLU A 465 8.72 102.78 -77.68
C GLU A 465 9.49 102.64 -76.37
N LEU A 466 10.13 103.71 -75.87
CA LEU A 466 10.75 103.72 -74.54
C LEU A 466 9.72 103.64 -73.40
N GLU A 467 8.58 104.31 -73.54
CA GLU A 467 7.45 104.24 -72.61
C GLU A 467 6.81 102.84 -72.63
N GLU A 468 6.69 102.20 -73.80
CA GLU A 468 6.22 100.82 -73.97
C GLU A 468 7.23 99.81 -73.43
N VAL A 469 8.54 100.00 -73.64
CA VAL A 469 9.60 99.17 -73.04
C VAL A 469 9.62 99.34 -71.51
N ASN A 470 9.47 100.56 -71.00
CA ASN A 470 9.35 100.80 -69.54
C ASN A 470 8.09 100.14 -68.97
N ALA A 471 6.93 100.28 -69.62
CA ALA A 471 5.69 99.61 -69.19
C ALA A 471 5.82 98.07 -69.23
N ASN A 472 6.53 97.52 -70.22
CA ASN A 472 6.84 96.09 -70.27
C ASN A 472 7.85 95.67 -69.18
N ILE A 473 8.83 96.51 -68.83
CA ILE A 473 9.76 96.27 -67.72
C ILE A 473 9.02 96.31 -66.38
N GLU A 474 8.13 97.29 -66.16
CA GLU A 474 7.29 97.39 -64.97
C GLU A 474 6.33 96.20 -64.85
N LYS A 475 5.71 95.79 -65.97
CA LYS A 475 4.88 94.58 -66.04
C LYS A 475 5.68 93.32 -65.71
N VAL A 476 6.85 93.11 -66.31
CA VAL A 476 7.72 91.96 -66.01
C VAL A 476 8.21 92.00 -64.56
N ALA A 477 8.51 93.19 -64.01
CA ALA A 477 8.86 93.34 -62.60
C ALA A 477 7.68 93.00 -61.67
N ALA A 478 6.45 93.38 -62.03
CA ALA A 478 5.24 93.00 -61.31
C ALA A 478 5.00 91.47 -61.38
N GLU A 479 5.12 90.86 -62.57
CA GLU A 479 5.00 89.41 -62.77
C GLU A 479 6.08 88.64 -61.99
N VAL A 480 7.35 89.09 -62.01
CA VAL A 480 8.43 88.52 -61.21
C VAL A 480 8.16 88.66 -59.71
N ASN A 481 7.60 89.77 -59.24
CA ASN A 481 7.20 89.93 -57.85
C ASN A 481 6.03 89.00 -57.48
N CYS A 482 5.03 88.83 -58.34
CA CYS A 482 3.94 87.86 -58.15
C CYS A 482 4.47 86.42 -58.11
N LEU A 483 5.37 86.04 -59.01
CA LEU A 483 6.03 84.73 -59.02
C LEU A 483 6.90 84.50 -57.78
N LYS A 484 7.57 85.55 -57.28
CA LYS A 484 8.35 85.50 -56.04
C LYS A 484 7.45 85.28 -54.81
N VAL A 485 6.32 85.98 -54.73
CA VAL A 485 5.31 85.77 -53.67
C VAL A 485 4.72 84.36 -53.75
N ALA A 486 4.37 83.87 -54.95
CA ALA A 486 3.88 82.51 -55.16
C ALA A 486 4.92 81.46 -54.75
N SER A 487 6.20 81.66 -55.09
CA SER A 487 7.32 80.79 -54.69
C SER A 487 7.49 80.74 -53.17
N SER A 488 7.47 81.89 -52.48
CA SER A 488 7.50 81.95 -51.02
C SER A 488 6.29 81.28 -50.38
N SER A 489 5.09 81.43 -50.96
CA SER A 489 3.88 80.75 -50.47
C SER A 489 3.97 79.23 -50.63
N LEU A 490 4.44 78.74 -51.77
CA LEU A 490 4.64 77.30 -52.02
C LEU A 490 5.75 76.72 -51.12
N GLN A 491 6.78 77.50 -50.80
CA GLN A 491 7.80 77.08 -49.84
C GLN A 491 7.22 76.92 -48.43
N LEU A 492 6.42 77.89 -47.96
CA LEU A 492 5.73 77.80 -46.67
C LEU A 492 4.75 76.62 -46.62
N GLU A 493 3.96 76.40 -47.68
CA GLU A 493 3.06 75.26 -47.79
C GLU A 493 3.83 73.93 -47.71
N ARG A 494 4.97 73.82 -48.40
CA ARG A 494 5.85 72.64 -48.37
C ARG A 494 6.52 72.41 -47.02
N GLU A 495 6.86 73.46 -46.28
CA GLU A 495 7.45 73.36 -44.94
C GLU A 495 6.40 72.95 -43.90
N LYS A 496 5.17 73.46 -44.02
CA LYS A 496 3.97 73.03 -43.28
C LYS A 496 3.59 71.58 -43.58
N GLU A 497 3.61 71.15 -44.85
CA GLU A 497 3.32 69.77 -45.24
C GLU A 497 4.39 68.79 -44.71
N LYS A 498 5.68 69.15 -44.79
CA LYS A 498 6.77 68.38 -44.17
C LYS A 498 6.55 68.17 -42.67
N SER A 499 6.14 69.20 -41.92
CA SER A 499 5.93 69.08 -40.47
C SER A 499 4.70 68.24 -40.14
N ALA A 500 3.62 68.35 -40.92
CA ALA A 500 2.46 67.46 -40.81
C ALA A 500 2.83 65.99 -41.09
N LEU A 501 3.61 65.71 -42.14
CA LEU A 501 4.07 64.37 -42.48
C LEU A 501 5.00 63.77 -41.40
N ALA A 502 5.85 64.59 -40.77
CA ALA A 502 6.65 64.17 -39.62
C ALA A 502 5.77 63.80 -38.41
N SER A 503 4.75 64.60 -38.11
CA SER A 503 3.77 64.30 -37.04
C SER A 503 2.97 63.02 -37.33
N ILE A 504 2.61 62.77 -38.59
CA ILE A 504 1.95 61.52 -39.01
C ILE A 504 2.86 60.32 -38.76
N ARG A 505 4.13 60.36 -39.21
CA ARG A 505 5.09 59.26 -38.99
C ARG A 505 5.38 59.00 -37.51
N GLN A 506 5.40 60.03 -36.66
CA GLN A 506 5.54 59.85 -35.22
C GLN A 506 4.33 59.11 -34.64
N ARG A 507 3.11 59.47 -35.06
CA ARG A 507 1.86 58.83 -34.62
C ARG A 507 1.75 57.38 -35.12
N GLU A 508 2.16 57.14 -36.36
CA GLU A 508 2.28 55.82 -36.98
C GLU A 508 3.26 54.92 -36.19
N GLY A 509 4.45 55.42 -35.87
CA GLY A 509 5.41 54.69 -35.03
C GLY A 509 4.87 54.34 -33.63
N MET A 510 4.17 55.28 -32.97
CA MET A 510 3.50 54.99 -31.69
C MET A 510 2.36 53.98 -31.82
N ALA A 511 1.59 54.03 -32.91
CA ALA A 511 0.53 53.07 -33.20
C ALA A 511 1.11 51.66 -33.43
N SER A 512 2.20 51.51 -34.19
CA SER A 512 2.87 50.23 -34.39
C SER A 512 3.40 49.61 -33.09
N ILE A 513 3.96 50.43 -32.19
CA ILE A 513 4.38 49.97 -30.85
C ILE A 513 3.19 49.45 -30.04
N ALA A 514 2.06 50.16 -30.08
CA ALA A 514 0.82 49.72 -29.41
C ALA A 514 0.26 48.43 -30.01
N VAL A 515 0.29 48.27 -31.35
CA VAL A 515 -0.14 47.05 -32.04
C VAL A 515 0.73 45.87 -31.62
N SER A 516 2.06 45.95 -31.70
CA SER A 516 2.93 44.84 -31.30
C SER A 516 2.86 44.51 -29.80
N SER A 517 2.55 45.49 -28.95
CA SER A 517 2.23 45.23 -27.54
C SER A 517 0.96 44.38 -27.40
N LEU A 518 -0.12 44.72 -28.13
CA LEU A 518 -1.38 43.97 -28.12
C LEU A 518 -1.27 42.60 -28.79
N GLU A 519 -0.45 42.45 -29.83
CA GLU A 519 -0.13 41.14 -30.43
C GLU A 519 0.54 40.21 -29.40
N SER A 520 1.50 40.73 -28.61
CA SER A 520 2.15 39.97 -27.54
C SER A 520 1.20 39.58 -26.38
N GLU A 521 0.20 40.42 -26.10
CA GLU A 521 -0.88 40.15 -25.14
C GLU A 521 -1.80 39.02 -25.64
N ILE A 522 -2.18 39.08 -26.92
CA ILE A 522 -3.01 38.08 -27.59
C ILE A 522 -2.29 36.72 -27.65
N ASP A 523 -1.00 36.66 -27.97
CA ASP A 523 -0.27 35.39 -28.04
C ASP A 523 0.06 34.80 -26.68
N ARG A 524 0.29 35.63 -25.65
CA ARG A 524 0.39 35.17 -24.26
C ARG A 524 -0.93 34.60 -23.75
N THR A 525 -2.05 35.30 -23.94
CA THR A 525 -3.37 34.81 -23.52
C THR A 525 -3.80 33.56 -24.30
N ARG A 526 -3.46 33.43 -25.59
CA ARG A 526 -3.61 32.17 -26.35
C ARG A 526 -2.84 31.02 -25.73
N SER A 527 -1.58 31.24 -25.35
CA SER A 527 -0.71 30.24 -24.71
C SER A 527 -1.26 29.80 -23.34
N GLU A 528 -1.75 30.76 -22.54
CA GLU A 528 -2.39 30.50 -21.26
C GLU A 528 -3.68 29.69 -21.41
N ILE A 529 -4.55 30.04 -22.38
CA ILE A 529 -5.76 29.26 -22.71
C ILE A 529 -5.40 27.82 -23.10
N ALA A 530 -4.35 27.61 -23.91
CA ALA A 530 -3.91 26.28 -24.28
C ALA A 530 -3.39 25.47 -23.07
N SER A 531 -2.67 26.12 -22.15
CA SER A 531 -2.22 25.52 -20.88
C SER A 531 -3.41 25.10 -20.00
N VAL A 532 -4.40 25.97 -19.86
CA VAL A 532 -5.64 25.69 -19.12
C VAL A 532 -6.42 24.55 -19.76
N GLN A 533 -6.60 24.53 -21.09
CA GLN A 533 -7.28 23.44 -21.80
C GLN A 533 -6.55 22.08 -21.64
N SER A 534 -5.22 22.08 -21.61
CA SER A 534 -4.44 20.86 -21.33
C SER A 534 -4.71 20.32 -19.92
N LYS A 535 -4.67 21.20 -18.91
CA LYS A 535 -4.95 20.85 -17.50
C LYS A 535 -6.42 20.43 -17.29
N GLU A 536 -7.36 21.10 -17.96
CA GLU A 536 -8.79 20.77 -17.91
C GLU A 536 -9.05 19.40 -18.54
N LYS A 537 -8.39 19.07 -19.66
CA LYS A 537 -8.45 17.73 -20.24
C LYS A 537 -7.87 16.68 -19.28
N GLU A 538 -6.69 16.92 -18.71
CA GLU A 538 -6.05 16.02 -17.74
C GLU A 538 -6.96 15.79 -16.51
N ALA A 539 -7.61 16.83 -16.01
CA ALA A 539 -8.58 16.75 -14.93
C ALA A 539 -9.83 15.94 -15.33
N ARG A 540 -10.35 16.11 -16.55
CA ARG A 540 -11.46 15.30 -17.09
C ARG A 540 -11.07 13.84 -17.28
N ASP A 541 -9.87 13.55 -17.77
CA ASP A 541 -9.34 12.20 -17.94
C ASP A 541 -9.19 11.51 -16.56
N LYS A 542 -8.64 12.22 -15.55
CA LYS A 542 -8.59 11.76 -14.14
C LYS A 542 -9.98 11.54 -13.52
N MET A 543 -10.94 12.40 -13.81
CA MET A 543 -12.34 12.28 -13.34
C MET A 543 -13.08 11.09 -13.98
N VAL A 544 -12.63 10.60 -15.13
CA VAL A 544 -13.12 9.35 -15.74
C VAL A 544 -12.42 8.11 -15.18
N GLU A 545 -11.19 8.22 -14.69
CA GLU A 545 -10.43 7.09 -14.13
C GLU A 545 -10.75 6.80 -12.66
N LEU A 546 -10.90 7.85 -11.82
CA LEU A 546 -11.19 7.69 -10.39
C LEU A 546 -12.45 6.85 -10.09
N PRO A 547 -13.57 6.97 -10.83
CA PRO A 547 -14.72 6.08 -10.65
C PRO A 547 -14.44 4.61 -10.97
N LYS A 548 -13.55 4.32 -11.94
CA LYS A 548 -13.16 2.93 -12.26
C LYS A 548 -12.30 2.33 -11.16
N GLN A 549 -11.35 3.11 -10.63
CA GLN A 549 -10.51 2.69 -9.50
C GLN A 549 -11.36 2.44 -8.26
N LEU A 550 -12.38 3.29 -8.01
CA LEU A 550 -13.33 3.09 -6.91
C LEU A 550 -14.23 1.86 -7.14
N GLN A 551 -14.67 1.60 -8.38
CA GLN A 551 -15.42 0.39 -8.72
C GLN A 551 -14.55 -0.87 -8.53
N GLN A 552 -13.32 -0.88 -9.06
CA GLN A 552 -12.39 -2.00 -8.90
C GLN A 552 -12.09 -2.27 -7.41
N ALA A 553 -11.83 -1.23 -6.62
CA ALA A 553 -11.62 -1.38 -5.17
C ALA A 553 -12.87 -1.91 -4.43
N ALA A 554 -14.08 -1.63 -4.93
CA ALA A 554 -15.31 -2.20 -4.39
C ALA A 554 -15.47 -3.69 -4.78
N GLU A 555 -15.17 -4.04 -6.03
CA GLU A 555 -15.17 -5.42 -6.54
C GLU A 555 -14.13 -6.28 -5.79
N GLU A 556 -12.89 -5.81 -5.65
CA GLU A 556 -11.84 -6.46 -4.84
C GLU A 556 -12.24 -6.61 -3.35
N ALA A 557 -12.93 -5.61 -2.78
CA ALA A 557 -13.43 -5.70 -1.41
C ALA A 557 -14.58 -6.71 -1.24
N ASP A 558 -15.42 -6.92 -2.25
CA ASP A 558 -16.47 -7.95 -2.25
C ASP A 558 -15.89 -9.35 -2.50
N GLU A 559 -14.88 -9.49 -3.38
CA GLU A 559 -14.10 -10.73 -3.50
C GLU A 559 -13.45 -11.12 -2.17
N ALA A 560 -12.78 -10.17 -1.49
CA ALA A 560 -12.15 -10.38 -0.19
C ALA A 560 -13.16 -10.79 0.91
N LYS A 561 -14.38 -10.23 0.91
CA LYS A 561 -15.47 -10.67 1.79
C LYS A 561 -15.85 -12.13 1.52
N SER A 562 -16.04 -12.50 0.24
CA SER A 562 -16.42 -13.87 -0.13
C SER A 562 -15.37 -14.91 0.29
N LEU A 563 -14.09 -14.59 0.12
CA LEU A 563 -12.97 -15.44 0.58
C LEU A 563 -12.95 -15.56 2.12
N ALA A 564 -13.20 -14.46 2.84
CA ALA A 564 -13.29 -14.47 4.29
C ALA A 564 -14.52 -15.25 4.82
N GLU A 565 -15.63 -15.28 4.07
CA GLU A 565 -16.79 -16.12 4.40
C GLU A 565 -16.54 -17.60 4.15
N ILE A 566 -15.89 -17.97 3.03
CA ILE A 566 -15.46 -19.34 2.76
C ILE A 566 -14.53 -19.84 3.88
N ALA A 567 -13.51 -19.06 4.25
CA ALA A 567 -12.58 -19.42 5.32
C ALA A 567 -13.26 -19.55 6.70
N ARG A 568 -14.31 -18.76 6.99
CA ARG A 568 -15.12 -18.90 8.21
C ARG A 568 -15.96 -20.19 8.21
N GLU A 569 -16.53 -20.56 7.07
CA GLU A 569 -17.33 -21.79 6.94
C GLU A 569 -16.44 -23.06 6.97
N GLU A 570 -15.23 -23.00 6.42
CA GLU A 570 -14.22 -24.06 6.58
C GLU A 570 -13.77 -24.19 8.04
N LEU A 571 -13.49 -23.08 8.73
CA LEU A 571 -13.19 -23.07 10.17
C LEU A 571 -14.37 -23.61 11.01
N ARG A 572 -15.62 -23.35 10.59
CA ARG A 572 -16.83 -23.87 11.26
C ARG A 572 -16.91 -25.40 11.13
N LYS A 573 -16.68 -25.94 9.92
CA LYS A 573 -16.64 -27.39 9.67
C LYS A 573 -15.52 -28.07 10.45
N ALA A 574 -14.30 -27.53 10.41
CA ALA A 574 -13.17 -28.08 11.15
C ALA A 574 -13.40 -28.12 12.67
N LYS A 575 -14.16 -27.16 13.22
CA LYS A 575 -14.61 -27.19 14.62
C LYS A 575 -15.66 -28.27 14.88
N GLU A 576 -16.67 -28.39 14.00
CA GLU A 576 -17.71 -29.43 14.09
C GLU A 576 -17.11 -30.85 14.03
N GLU A 577 -16.17 -31.09 13.11
CA GLU A 577 -15.41 -32.33 12.99
C GLU A 577 -14.52 -32.59 14.23
N SER A 578 -13.88 -31.56 14.77
CA SER A 578 -13.08 -31.66 16.00
C SER A 578 -13.93 -31.99 17.24
N GLU A 579 -15.10 -31.38 17.38
CA GLU A 579 -16.05 -31.69 18.46
C GLU A 579 -16.63 -33.10 18.31
N GLN A 580 -16.93 -33.54 17.08
CA GLN A 580 -17.36 -34.91 16.80
C GLN A 580 -16.26 -35.93 17.14
N ALA A 581 -15.00 -35.66 16.76
CA ALA A 581 -13.86 -36.50 17.10
C ALA A 581 -13.62 -36.58 18.63
N LYS A 582 -13.76 -35.44 19.33
CA LYS A 582 -13.65 -35.35 20.80
C LYS A 582 -14.76 -36.12 21.51
N ALA A 583 -16.01 -36.04 21.02
CA ALA A 583 -17.11 -36.85 21.52
C ALA A 583 -16.84 -38.34 21.29
N GLY A 584 -16.36 -38.73 20.10
CA GLY A 584 -15.91 -40.08 19.80
C GLY A 584 -14.86 -40.59 20.79
N ALA A 585 -13.79 -39.82 21.01
CA ALA A 585 -12.72 -40.14 21.96
C ALA A 585 -13.25 -40.36 23.38
N SER A 586 -14.11 -39.46 23.90
CA SER A 586 -14.69 -39.59 25.24
C SER A 586 -15.58 -40.84 25.39
N THR A 587 -16.29 -41.27 24.33
CA THR A 587 -17.03 -42.54 24.37
C THR A 587 -16.10 -43.77 24.36
N MET A 588 -14.93 -43.68 23.72
CA MET A 588 -13.93 -44.76 23.76
C MET A 588 -13.23 -44.83 25.12
N GLU A 589 -12.83 -43.68 25.68
CA GLU A 589 -12.29 -43.56 27.03
C GLU A 589 -13.24 -44.16 28.09
N SER A 590 -14.54 -43.82 28.01
CA SER A 590 -15.58 -44.38 28.89
C SER A 590 -15.69 -45.91 28.78
N ARG A 591 -15.54 -46.47 27.57
CA ARG A 591 -15.54 -47.93 27.35
C ARG A 591 -14.27 -48.58 27.89
N LEU A 592 -13.10 -47.95 27.72
CA LEU A 592 -11.84 -48.43 28.26
C LEU A 592 -11.86 -48.45 29.80
N PHE A 593 -12.40 -47.41 30.44
CA PHE A 593 -12.58 -47.38 31.89
C PHE A 593 -13.54 -48.49 32.39
N ALA A 594 -14.65 -48.72 31.67
CA ALA A 594 -15.57 -49.83 31.98
C ALA A 594 -14.87 -51.20 31.87
N ALA A 595 -14.13 -51.44 30.78
CA ALA A 595 -13.36 -52.67 30.59
C ALA A 595 -12.24 -52.85 31.65
N GLN A 596 -11.57 -51.77 32.06
CA GLN A 596 -10.60 -51.81 33.17
C GLN A 596 -11.26 -52.22 34.48
N LYS A 597 -12.47 -51.72 34.78
CA LYS A 597 -13.24 -52.09 35.98
C LYS A 597 -13.76 -53.53 35.91
N GLU A 598 -14.13 -54.02 34.73
CA GLU A 598 -14.46 -55.43 34.52
C GLU A 598 -13.25 -56.34 34.73
N ILE A 599 -12.07 -55.97 34.22
CA ILE A 599 -10.80 -56.69 34.45
C ILE A 599 -10.41 -56.66 35.94
N GLU A 600 -10.62 -55.56 36.64
CA GLU A 600 -10.38 -55.46 38.09
C GLU A 600 -11.33 -56.36 38.88
N ALA A 601 -12.62 -56.40 38.52
CA ALA A 601 -13.62 -57.29 39.12
C ALA A 601 -13.32 -58.77 38.81
N ALA A 602 -12.91 -59.10 37.58
CA ALA A 602 -12.48 -60.45 37.21
C ALA A 602 -11.26 -60.89 38.04
N LYS A 603 -10.24 -60.04 38.19
CA LYS A 603 -9.08 -60.29 39.07
C LYS A 603 -9.44 -60.34 40.55
N ALA A 604 -10.51 -59.69 41.00
CA ALA A 604 -11.02 -59.84 42.35
C ALA A 604 -11.69 -61.23 42.52
N SER A 605 -12.52 -61.64 41.57
CA SER A 605 -13.15 -62.97 41.53
C SER A 605 -12.11 -64.10 41.42
N GLU A 606 -11.05 -63.91 40.64
CA GLU A 606 -9.91 -64.83 40.52
C GLU A 606 -9.23 -65.04 41.88
N ARG A 607 -8.90 -63.96 42.60
CA ARG A 607 -8.30 -64.05 43.95
C ARG A 607 -9.24 -64.72 44.96
N LEU A 608 -10.56 -64.48 44.87
CA LEU A 608 -11.55 -65.15 45.71
C LEU A 608 -11.65 -66.65 45.39
N ALA A 609 -11.61 -67.03 44.12
CA ALA A 609 -11.57 -68.43 43.70
C ALA A 609 -10.29 -69.14 44.18
N LEU A 610 -9.12 -68.51 44.01
CA LEU A 610 -7.84 -69.03 44.51
C LEU A 610 -7.81 -69.13 46.05
N ALA A 611 -8.42 -68.20 46.77
CA ALA A 611 -8.56 -68.28 48.22
C ALA A 611 -9.52 -69.41 48.64
N ALA A 612 -10.63 -69.62 47.91
CA ALA A 612 -11.55 -70.72 48.16
C ALA A 612 -10.91 -72.09 47.86
N ILE A 613 -10.11 -72.21 46.80
CA ILE A 613 -9.33 -73.43 46.49
C ILE A 613 -8.36 -73.73 47.64
N LYS A 614 -7.58 -72.74 48.10
CA LYS A 614 -6.65 -72.94 49.23
C LYS A 614 -7.37 -73.33 50.52
N ALA A 615 -8.50 -72.69 50.84
CA ALA A 615 -9.31 -73.06 52.00
C ALA A 615 -9.88 -74.50 51.89
N LEU A 616 -10.20 -74.95 50.67
CA LEU A 616 -10.58 -76.34 50.42
C LEU A 616 -9.38 -77.30 50.58
N GLU A 617 -8.20 -76.98 50.04
CA GLU A 617 -6.96 -77.75 50.19
C GLU A 617 -6.53 -77.86 51.68
N GLU A 618 -6.66 -76.77 52.44
CA GLU A 618 -6.43 -76.73 53.89
C GLU A 618 -7.48 -77.57 54.65
N SER A 619 -8.73 -77.58 54.21
CA SER A 619 -9.78 -78.45 54.78
C SER A 619 -9.58 -79.94 54.42
N GLU A 620 -9.10 -80.26 53.22
CA GLU A 620 -8.86 -81.63 52.77
C GLU A 620 -7.58 -82.21 53.39
N SER A 621 -6.55 -81.38 53.58
CA SER A 621 -5.33 -81.79 54.28
C SER A 621 -5.54 -81.97 55.78
N THR A 622 -6.45 -81.22 56.41
CA THR A 622 -6.88 -81.49 57.79
C THR A 622 -7.83 -82.70 57.90
N LEU A 623 -8.67 -82.96 56.90
CA LEU A 623 -9.49 -84.18 56.80
C LEU A 623 -8.71 -85.48 56.50
N LYS A 624 -7.41 -85.40 56.17
CA LYS A 624 -6.54 -86.59 56.05
C LYS A 624 -6.08 -87.15 57.41
N GLY A 625 -6.56 -86.58 58.52
CA GLY A 625 -6.43 -87.11 59.88
C GLY A 625 -7.77 -87.55 60.49
N ASN A 626 -8.03 -88.87 60.45
CA ASN A 626 -9.11 -89.63 61.08
C ASN A 626 -10.46 -89.75 60.34
N ASP A 627 -10.79 -91.02 60.07
CA ASP A 627 -12.10 -91.66 60.05
C ASP A 627 -13.20 -91.28 59.04
N THR A 628 -14.11 -92.23 58.90
CA THR A 628 -15.10 -92.42 57.83
C THR A 628 -16.32 -91.49 57.90
N ASP A 629 -17.06 -91.46 56.79
CA ASP A 629 -18.41 -90.89 56.57
C ASP A 629 -18.52 -89.37 56.32
N SER A 630 -18.55 -88.99 55.03
CA SER A 630 -19.26 -87.78 54.55
C SER A 630 -19.55 -87.81 53.03
N PRO A 631 -20.82 -87.92 52.60
CA PRO A 631 -21.19 -87.92 51.18
C PRO A 631 -21.45 -86.51 50.64
N ARG A 632 -20.39 -85.70 50.42
CA ARG A 632 -20.48 -84.52 49.52
C ARG A 632 -19.19 -84.10 48.80
N SER A 633 -18.19 -84.96 48.66
CA SER A 633 -17.22 -84.81 47.57
C SER A 633 -17.93 -85.18 46.25
N VAL A 634 -18.05 -84.24 45.32
CA VAL A 634 -18.50 -84.55 43.96
C VAL A 634 -17.30 -85.07 43.18
N THR A 635 -16.94 -86.33 43.46
CA THR A 635 -15.95 -87.06 42.68
C THR A 635 -16.53 -87.38 41.31
N LEU A 636 -16.25 -86.52 40.34
CA LEU A 636 -16.39 -86.89 38.92
C LEU A 636 -15.56 -88.15 38.68
N SER A 637 -16.13 -89.12 37.97
CA SER A 637 -15.34 -90.24 37.45
C SER A 637 -14.31 -89.74 36.45
N LEU A 638 -13.24 -90.51 36.25
CA LEU A 638 -12.18 -90.16 35.31
C LEU A 638 -12.72 -89.96 33.87
N GLU A 639 -13.73 -90.75 33.50
CA GLU A 639 -14.43 -90.62 32.21
C GLU A 639 -15.21 -89.30 32.10
N GLU A 640 -15.99 -88.93 33.12
CA GLU A 640 -16.74 -87.67 33.15
C GLU A 640 -15.81 -86.45 33.13
N TYR A 641 -14.64 -86.52 33.78
CA TYR A 641 -13.61 -85.48 33.68
C TYR A 641 -13.10 -85.34 32.24
N TYR A 642 -12.79 -86.46 31.56
CA TYR A 642 -12.36 -86.41 30.16
C TYR A 642 -13.48 -85.95 29.22
N GLU A 643 -14.74 -86.32 29.44
CA GLU A 643 -15.88 -85.81 28.68
C GLU A 643 -16.08 -84.29 28.84
N LEU A 644 -16.04 -83.76 30.08
CA LEU A 644 -16.17 -82.32 30.31
C LEU A 644 -14.97 -81.55 29.76
N SER A 645 -13.75 -82.05 29.97
CA SER A 645 -12.52 -81.44 29.44
C SER A 645 -12.53 -81.38 27.91
N LYS A 646 -12.89 -82.49 27.26
CA LYS A 646 -13.09 -82.55 25.81
C LYS A 646 -14.16 -81.56 25.33
N ARG A 647 -15.32 -81.51 25.99
CA ARG A 647 -16.42 -80.60 25.61
C ARG A 647 -16.07 -79.12 25.82
N ALA A 648 -15.24 -78.80 26.81
CA ALA A 648 -14.71 -77.45 27.02
C ALA A 648 -13.74 -77.07 25.89
N HIS A 649 -12.81 -77.95 25.51
CA HIS A 649 -11.89 -77.73 24.41
C HIS A 649 -12.62 -77.66 23.04
N GLU A 650 -13.63 -78.50 22.80
CA GLU A 650 -14.50 -78.39 21.61
C GLU A 650 -15.24 -77.03 21.54
N ALA A 651 -15.62 -76.46 22.68
CA ALA A 651 -16.22 -75.12 22.74
C ALA A 651 -15.20 -74.00 22.53
N GLU A 652 -13.97 -74.16 23.02
CA GLU A 652 -12.83 -73.26 22.81
C GLU A 652 -12.40 -73.21 21.34
N GLU A 653 -12.30 -74.36 20.67
CA GLU A 653 -12.05 -74.46 19.23
C GLU A 653 -13.16 -73.80 18.41
N LEU A 654 -14.44 -74.01 18.78
CA LEU A 654 -15.58 -73.35 18.13
C LEU A 654 -15.61 -71.83 18.37
N ALA A 655 -15.12 -71.35 19.51
CA ALA A 655 -14.96 -69.92 19.77
C ALA A 655 -13.79 -69.34 18.96
N SER A 656 -12.65 -70.04 18.93
CA SER A 656 -11.44 -69.65 18.21
C SER A 656 -11.66 -69.59 16.70
N ALA A 657 -12.39 -70.56 16.13
CA ALA A 657 -12.80 -70.55 14.73
C ALA A 657 -13.69 -69.34 14.38
N ARG A 658 -14.58 -68.91 15.29
CA ARG A 658 -15.40 -67.70 15.09
C ARG A 658 -14.58 -66.41 15.19
N VAL A 659 -13.60 -66.36 16.10
CA VAL A 659 -12.65 -65.24 16.17
C VAL A 659 -11.83 -65.16 14.89
N ALA A 660 -11.33 -66.29 14.38
CA ALA A 660 -10.62 -66.35 13.10
C ALA A 660 -11.47 -65.89 11.90
N GLU A 661 -12.75 -66.29 11.84
CA GLU A 661 -13.68 -65.81 10.80
C GLU A 661 -13.90 -64.29 10.88
N VAL A 662 -14.08 -63.74 12.09
CA VAL A 662 -14.22 -62.29 12.30
C VAL A 662 -12.95 -61.54 11.92
N VAL A 663 -11.77 -62.08 12.25
CA VAL A 663 -10.47 -61.50 11.86
C VAL A 663 -10.28 -61.52 10.34
N SER A 664 -10.64 -62.61 9.64
CA SER A 664 -10.62 -62.66 8.17
C SER A 664 -11.45 -61.54 7.56
N ARG A 665 -12.71 -61.38 8.01
CA ARG A 665 -13.61 -60.33 7.54
C ARG A 665 -13.11 -58.90 7.84
N ILE A 666 -12.39 -58.72 8.96
CA ILE A 666 -11.73 -57.43 9.29
C ILE A 666 -10.59 -57.16 8.32
N GLU A 667 -9.77 -58.16 7.99
CA GLU A 667 -8.65 -57.98 7.06
C GLU A 667 -9.13 -57.74 5.62
N GLU A 668 -10.13 -58.51 5.15
CA GLU A 668 -10.84 -58.27 3.88
C GLU A 668 -11.39 -56.83 3.78
N ALA A 669 -11.93 -56.29 4.89
CA ALA A 669 -12.42 -54.93 4.96
C ALA A 669 -11.30 -53.87 4.89
N LYS A 670 -10.18 -54.07 5.63
CA LYS A 670 -9.00 -53.19 5.53
C LYS A 670 -8.38 -53.21 4.14
N GLU A 671 -8.28 -54.37 3.51
CA GLU A 671 -7.77 -54.44 2.14
C GLU A 671 -8.71 -53.71 1.16
N ALA A 672 -10.03 -53.77 1.37
CA ALA A 672 -11.00 -53.03 0.57
C ALA A 672 -10.87 -51.51 0.80
N GLU A 673 -10.62 -51.08 2.04
CA GLU A 673 -10.31 -49.69 2.41
C GLU A 673 -9.02 -49.20 1.73
N MET A 674 -7.90 -49.92 1.84
CA MET A 674 -6.64 -49.59 1.16
C MET A 674 -6.82 -49.48 -0.36
N ARG A 675 -7.51 -50.44 -1.00
CA ARG A 675 -7.85 -50.41 -2.44
C ARG A 675 -8.83 -49.29 -2.82
N SER A 676 -9.43 -48.59 -1.86
CA SER A 676 -10.27 -47.41 -2.11
C SER A 676 -9.47 -46.11 -1.94
N LEU A 677 -8.56 -46.06 -0.96
CA LEU A 677 -7.62 -44.95 -0.76
C LEU A 677 -6.65 -44.84 -1.94
N GLU A 678 -6.07 -45.96 -2.40
CA GLU A 678 -5.17 -46.00 -3.57
C GLU A 678 -5.81 -45.37 -4.82
N LYS A 679 -7.10 -45.66 -5.05
CA LYS A 679 -7.87 -45.08 -6.17
C LYS A 679 -8.21 -43.61 -5.96
N LEU A 680 -8.43 -43.18 -4.72
CA LEU A 680 -8.62 -41.76 -4.41
C LEU A 680 -7.32 -40.97 -4.66
N GLU A 681 -6.17 -41.52 -4.30
CA GLU A 681 -4.88 -40.92 -4.65
C GLU A 681 -4.61 -40.92 -6.16
N GLU A 682 -4.94 -42.00 -6.88
CA GLU A 682 -4.87 -42.06 -8.35
C GLU A 682 -5.70 -40.92 -8.96
N VAL A 683 -6.97 -40.79 -8.57
CA VAL A 683 -7.87 -39.71 -9.04
C VAL A 683 -7.34 -38.33 -8.66
N ASN A 684 -6.72 -38.14 -7.49
CA ASN A 684 -6.10 -36.87 -7.12
C ASN A 684 -4.89 -36.52 -8.00
N ARG A 685 -3.97 -37.46 -8.23
CA ARG A 685 -2.84 -37.30 -9.16
C ARG A 685 -3.33 -36.96 -10.58
N ASP A 686 -4.39 -37.62 -11.02
CA ASP A 686 -5.02 -37.47 -12.32
C ASP A 686 -5.84 -36.15 -12.43
N MET A 687 -6.37 -35.61 -11.33
CA MET A 687 -6.89 -34.23 -11.27
C MET A 687 -5.78 -33.20 -11.36
N ASP A 688 -4.66 -33.37 -10.65
CA ASP A 688 -3.55 -32.41 -10.67
C ASP A 688 -2.82 -32.39 -12.01
N ALA A 689 -2.73 -33.52 -12.71
CA ALA A 689 -2.32 -33.57 -14.10
C ALA A 689 -3.23 -32.74 -15.01
N ARG A 690 -4.56 -32.85 -14.86
CA ARG A 690 -5.54 -32.01 -15.60
C ARG A 690 -5.43 -30.52 -15.26
N LYS A 691 -5.20 -30.16 -13.98
CA LYS A 691 -4.98 -28.76 -13.57
C LYS A 691 -3.72 -28.18 -14.21
N LYS A 692 -2.62 -28.94 -14.30
CA LYS A 692 -1.38 -28.52 -14.98
C LYS A 692 -1.60 -28.33 -16.49
N ALA A 693 -2.17 -29.32 -17.16
CA ALA A 693 -2.48 -29.24 -18.59
C ALA A 693 -3.44 -28.08 -18.92
N LEU A 694 -4.40 -27.76 -18.04
CA LEU A 694 -5.27 -26.60 -18.18
C LEU A 694 -4.48 -25.27 -18.09
N LYS A 695 -3.58 -25.13 -17.10
CA LYS A 695 -2.72 -23.94 -16.96
C LYS A 695 -1.85 -23.74 -18.21
N GLU A 696 -1.15 -24.80 -18.65
CA GLU A 696 -0.33 -24.78 -19.87
C GLU A 696 -1.14 -24.39 -21.12
N ALA A 697 -2.38 -24.89 -21.25
CA ALA A 697 -3.29 -24.52 -22.33
C ALA A 697 -3.73 -23.05 -22.26
N THR A 698 -4.02 -22.52 -21.06
CA THR A 698 -4.37 -21.09 -20.88
C THR A 698 -3.18 -20.18 -21.16
N GLU A 699 -1.98 -20.48 -20.66
CA GLU A 699 -0.77 -19.72 -20.99
C GLU A 699 -0.50 -19.69 -22.49
N LYS A 700 -0.68 -20.83 -23.17
CA LYS A 700 -0.50 -20.92 -24.62
C LYS A 700 -1.56 -20.12 -25.39
N ALA A 701 -2.76 -19.99 -24.85
CA ALA A 701 -3.81 -19.14 -25.40
C ALA A 701 -3.51 -17.63 -25.21
N GLU A 702 -3.00 -17.22 -24.04
CA GLU A 702 -2.56 -15.83 -23.81
C GLU A 702 -1.35 -15.48 -24.68
N LYS A 703 -0.32 -16.32 -24.74
CA LYS A 703 0.85 -16.14 -25.64
C LYS A 703 0.45 -16.04 -27.11
N ALA A 704 -0.63 -16.70 -27.53
CA ALA A 704 -1.20 -16.56 -28.87
C ALA A 704 -1.99 -15.25 -29.07
N LYS A 705 -2.69 -14.75 -28.05
CA LYS A 705 -3.33 -13.41 -28.07
C LYS A 705 -2.28 -12.29 -28.10
N GLU A 706 -1.23 -12.40 -27.30
CA GLU A 706 -0.08 -11.48 -27.29
C GLU A 706 0.57 -11.42 -28.67
N GLY A 707 0.90 -12.57 -29.26
CA GLY A 707 1.44 -12.65 -30.63
C GLY A 707 0.52 -12.05 -31.68
N LYS A 708 -0.80 -12.29 -31.59
CA LYS A 708 -1.79 -11.64 -32.45
C LYS A 708 -1.76 -10.11 -32.28
N LEU A 709 -1.76 -9.61 -31.04
CA LEU A 709 -1.73 -8.17 -30.75
C LEU A 709 -0.44 -7.51 -31.27
N GLY A 710 0.71 -8.16 -31.15
CA GLY A 710 1.98 -7.70 -31.72
C GLY A 710 1.90 -7.50 -33.23
N VAL A 711 1.46 -8.54 -33.97
CA VAL A 711 1.26 -8.46 -35.43
C VAL A 711 0.21 -7.41 -35.80
N GLU A 712 -0.84 -7.24 -34.99
CA GLU A 712 -1.87 -6.21 -35.20
C GLU A 712 -1.36 -4.77 -34.92
N GLN A 713 -0.35 -4.60 -34.06
CA GLN A 713 0.35 -3.33 -33.84
C GLN A 713 1.33 -3.03 -34.98
N GLU A 714 2.10 -4.02 -35.45
CA GLU A 714 2.96 -3.87 -36.63
C GLU A 714 2.16 -3.52 -37.87
N LEU A 715 1.02 -4.19 -38.09
CA LEU A 715 0.13 -3.90 -39.21
C LEU A 715 -0.54 -2.51 -39.08
N ARG A 716 -0.74 -1.98 -37.85
CA ARG A 716 -1.13 -0.57 -37.65
C ARG A 716 -0.01 0.39 -38.06
N LYS A 717 1.24 0.14 -37.64
CA LYS A 717 2.42 0.93 -38.02
C LYS A 717 2.60 0.94 -39.55
N TRP A 718 2.58 -0.23 -40.17
CA TRP A 718 2.72 -0.39 -41.62
C TRP A 718 1.64 0.36 -42.40
N ARG A 719 0.36 0.28 -41.99
CA ARG A 719 -0.72 1.10 -42.59
C ARG A 719 -0.47 2.60 -42.44
N ALA A 720 -0.01 3.06 -41.27
CA ALA A 720 0.28 4.47 -41.03
C ALA A 720 1.44 4.99 -41.89
N GLU A 721 2.54 4.22 -41.98
CA GLU A 721 3.66 4.52 -42.87
C GLU A 721 3.26 4.50 -44.35
N HIS A 722 2.44 3.53 -44.77
CA HIS A 722 1.98 3.44 -46.15
C HIS A 722 1.06 4.61 -46.50
N GLU A 723 0.19 5.05 -45.59
CA GLU A 723 -0.66 6.23 -45.79
C GLU A 723 0.16 7.53 -45.77
N GLN A 724 1.22 7.64 -44.96
CA GLN A 724 2.19 8.75 -45.04
C GLN A 724 2.91 8.76 -46.40
N LYS A 725 3.39 7.61 -46.88
CA LYS A 725 4.03 7.46 -48.21
C LYS A 725 3.05 7.79 -49.35
N ARG A 726 1.76 7.48 -49.18
CA ARG A 726 0.69 7.89 -50.10
C ARG A 726 0.51 9.41 -50.10
N LYS A 727 0.35 10.05 -48.94
CA LYS A 727 0.23 11.52 -48.85
C LYS A 727 1.47 12.27 -49.34
N ALA A 728 2.66 11.68 -49.21
CA ALA A 728 3.92 12.22 -49.73
C ALA A 728 4.12 12.02 -51.25
N SER A 729 3.29 11.21 -51.93
CA SER A 729 3.31 11.02 -53.39
C SER A 729 2.09 11.64 -54.09
N GLU A 730 0.98 11.79 -53.35
CA GLU A 730 -0.24 12.51 -53.76
C GLU A 730 -0.01 14.04 -53.83
N SER A 731 1.02 14.56 -53.15
CA SER A 731 1.51 15.94 -53.30
C SER A 731 2.38 16.18 -54.55
N VAL A 732 2.68 15.13 -55.35
CA VAL A 732 3.63 15.20 -56.48
C VAL A 732 2.97 14.90 -57.85
N ASN A 733 1.77 14.28 -57.88
CA ASN A 733 1.15 13.80 -59.13
C ASN A 733 -0.25 14.36 -59.41
N THR A 734 -0.38 15.69 -59.46
CA THR A 734 -1.53 16.34 -60.11
C THR A 734 -1.26 16.67 -61.58
N GLU A 735 -0.90 15.69 -62.42
CA GLU A 735 -0.97 15.84 -63.88
C GLU A 735 -0.93 14.48 -64.65
N LYS A 736 -1.68 14.39 -65.77
CA LYS A 736 -1.45 13.49 -66.93
C LYS A 736 -1.33 11.95 -66.66
N ILE A 737 -2.27 11.07 -67.06
CA ILE A 737 -2.63 10.71 -68.45
C ILE A 737 -3.81 9.71 -68.45
N GLN A 738 -4.68 9.78 -69.47
CA GLN A 738 -5.63 8.73 -69.84
C GLN A 738 -5.05 7.82 -70.94
N ARG A 739 -5.24 6.48 -70.88
CA ARG A 739 -5.71 5.63 -72.01
C ARG A 739 -5.66 4.11 -71.73
N ALA A 740 -6.55 3.40 -72.44
CA ALA A 740 -6.49 2.03 -73.01
C ALA A 740 -5.68 0.93 -72.26
N SER A 741 -6.26 -0.22 -71.83
CA SER A 741 -7.11 -1.22 -72.53
C SER A 741 -6.32 -2.34 -73.23
N SER A 742 -6.88 -3.57 -73.19
CA SER A 742 -6.65 -4.72 -74.11
C SER A 742 -5.25 -5.40 -74.10
N GLU A 743 -5.09 -6.72 -74.31
CA GLU A 743 -6.03 -7.85 -74.46
C GLU A 743 -5.33 -9.24 -74.36
N GLY A 744 -6.10 -10.32 -74.08
CA GLY A 744 -5.72 -11.75 -74.26
C GLY A 744 -4.73 -12.34 -73.24
N ALA A 745 -4.63 -13.66 -73.00
CA ALA A 745 -5.38 -14.86 -73.41
C ALA A 745 -4.87 -16.05 -72.54
N ASN A 746 -5.56 -17.15 -72.22
CA ASN A 746 -6.92 -17.67 -72.44
C ASN A 746 -7.35 -18.49 -71.18
N GLU A 747 -8.61 -18.85 -70.89
CA GLU A 747 -9.44 -19.93 -71.46
C GLU A 747 -8.77 -21.32 -71.50
N LEU A 748 -9.36 -22.43 -71.04
CA LEU A 748 -10.71 -22.82 -70.58
C LEU A 748 -10.56 -23.75 -69.33
N SER A 749 -11.50 -24.04 -68.42
CA SER A 749 -12.91 -23.68 -68.13
C SER A 749 -13.25 -24.28 -66.71
N LYS A 750 -14.45 -24.57 -66.15
CA LYS A 750 -15.86 -24.66 -66.60
C LYS A 750 -16.83 -24.71 -65.39
N LEU A 751 -17.74 -23.72 -65.23
CA LEU A 751 -19.01 -23.74 -64.45
C LEU A 751 -18.98 -24.08 -62.92
N VAL A 752 -19.77 -23.49 -62.01
CA VAL A 752 -20.71 -22.34 -61.96
C VAL A 752 -21.17 -22.17 -60.48
N GLN A 753 -21.82 -21.14 -59.91
CA GLN A 753 -22.33 -19.81 -60.32
C GLN A 753 -22.57 -18.95 -59.03
N SER A 754 -22.66 -17.61 -59.14
CA SER A 754 -23.56 -16.64 -58.45
C SER A 754 -23.98 -16.77 -56.96
N SER A 755 -24.28 -15.70 -56.20
CA SER A 755 -24.13 -14.21 -56.26
C SER A 755 -24.76 -13.69 -54.93
N GLU A 756 -24.26 -12.74 -54.13
CA GLU A 756 -24.20 -11.25 -54.25
C GLU A 756 -25.60 -10.57 -54.36
N VAL A 757 -25.88 -9.34 -53.86
CA VAL A 757 -25.02 -8.28 -53.29
C VAL A 757 -25.77 -7.35 -52.27
N ALA A 758 -25.03 -6.77 -51.31
CA ALA A 758 -25.30 -5.53 -50.52
C ALA A 758 -26.51 -5.39 -49.56
N GLY A 759 -26.39 -4.46 -48.59
CA GLY A 759 -27.52 -3.85 -47.85
C GLY A 759 -27.27 -3.44 -46.38
N TYR A 760 -26.73 -2.24 -46.11
CA TYR A 760 -26.65 -1.66 -44.75
C TYR A 760 -27.86 -0.76 -44.42
N THR A 761 -28.35 -0.75 -43.17
CA THR A 761 -28.99 0.40 -42.49
C THR A 761 -29.12 0.15 -40.96
N SER A 762 -29.55 1.15 -40.18
CA SER A 762 -29.30 1.25 -38.72
C SER A 762 -30.46 0.88 -37.78
N SER A 763 -30.12 0.77 -36.49
CA SER A 763 -30.93 0.80 -35.23
C SER A 763 -31.88 2.04 -35.11
N PRO A 764 -32.72 2.27 -34.05
CA PRO A 764 -32.68 1.73 -32.66
C PRO A 764 -34.04 1.50 -31.91
N SER A 765 -33.98 1.26 -30.58
CA SER A 765 -35.01 1.58 -29.53
C SER A 765 -36.33 0.75 -29.49
N GLU A 766 -37.12 0.63 -28.40
CA GLU A 766 -36.92 0.81 -26.94
C GLU A 766 -38.02 0.10 -26.08
N SER A 767 -37.66 -0.29 -24.85
CA SER A 767 -38.46 -0.24 -23.59
C SER A 767 -39.72 -1.11 -23.28
N TYR A 768 -39.95 -1.23 -21.96
CA TYR A 768 -41.13 -1.66 -21.15
C TYR A 768 -41.78 -3.07 -21.29
N GLY A 769 -42.18 -3.66 -20.14
CA GLY A 769 -43.15 -4.76 -20.03
C GLY A 769 -42.93 -5.71 -18.84
N THR A 770 -43.78 -5.68 -17.81
CA THR A 770 -43.68 -6.49 -16.58
C THR A 770 -44.87 -7.47 -16.44
N GLU A 771 -44.66 -8.55 -15.66
CA GLU A 771 -45.62 -9.27 -14.77
C GLU A 771 -45.81 -10.81 -14.96
N ASN A 772 -45.42 -11.52 -13.90
CA ASN A 772 -46.13 -12.56 -13.13
C ASN A 772 -47.05 -13.60 -13.83
N SER A 773 -46.84 -14.89 -13.52
CA SER A 773 -47.66 -15.62 -12.51
C SER A 773 -47.23 -17.10 -12.32
N ASP A 774 -47.61 -17.68 -11.17
CA ASP A 774 -47.24 -19.02 -10.69
C ASP A 774 -48.03 -20.18 -11.32
N ILE A 775 -47.52 -21.42 -11.19
CA ILE A 775 -48.12 -22.51 -10.37
C ILE A 775 -47.31 -23.82 -10.44
N SER A 776 -47.36 -24.59 -9.35
CA SER A 776 -46.67 -25.88 -9.12
C SER A 776 -47.20 -27.09 -9.90
N GLN A 777 -46.36 -28.10 -10.15
CA GLN A 777 -46.57 -29.46 -9.58
C GLN A 777 -45.42 -30.48 -9.81
N PHE A 778 -45.16 -31.30 -8.79
CA PHE A 778 -44.50 -32.62 -8.85
C PHE A 778 -45.53 -33.69 -9.34
N PRO A 779 -45.16 -34.84 -9.97
CA PRO A 779 -44.62 -35.97 -9.17
C PRO A 779 -43.77 -37.09 -9.85
N SER A 780 -43.09 -37.85 -8.98
CA SER A 780 -42.81 -39.31 -9.00
C SER A 780 -42.46 -40.11 -10.29
N THR A 781 -41.19 -40.51 -10.36
CA THR A 781 -40.66 -41.86 -10.64
C THR A 781 -41.52 -42.99 -11.29
N LYS A 782 -41.10 -43.42 -12.50
CA LYS A 782 -41.03 -44.83 -13.02
C LYS A 782 -42.37 -45.60 -13.24
N PRO A 783 -42.40 -46.77 -13.97
CA PRO A 783 -41.40 -47.43 -14.84
C PRO A 783 -41.90 -47.64 -16.30
N GLY A 784 -41.17 -48.35 -17.20
CA GLY A 784 -41.87 -49.06 -18.31
C GLY A 784 -41.30 -49.23 -19.74
N LYS A 785 -39.99 -49.46 -19.95
CA LYS A 785 -39.36 -50.16 -21.13
C LYS A 785 -40.15 -50.29 -22.47
N LYS A 786 -39.60 -49.77 -23.59
CA LYS A 786 -39.44 -50.50 -24.88
C LYS A 786 -38.37 -49.85 -25.79
N LYS A 787 -37.91 -50.56 -26.83
CA LYS A 787 -36.59 -50.39 -27.50
C LYS A 787 -36.65 -49.94 -28.97
N LYS A 788 -35.58 -49.29 -29.46
CA LYS A 788 -34.85 -49.40 -30.78
C LYS A 788 -34.13 -48.04 -31.08
N LYS A 789 -32.94 -47.92 -31.71
CA LYS A 789 -31.95 -48.86 -32.30
C LYS A 789 -30.59 -48.13 -32.55
N LEU A 790 -29.45 -48.84 -32.41
CA LEU A 790 -28.14 -48.79 -33.16
C LEU A 790 -27.50 -47.41 -33.52
N SER A 791 -26.19 -47.17 -33.33
CA SER A 791 -25.05 -47.83 -34.05
C SER A 791 -23.67 -47.82 -33.33
N PHE A 792 -22.65 -48.48 -33.92
CA PHE A 792 -21.25 -48.73 -33.45
C PHE A 792 -20.22 -48.08 -34.42
N PRO A 793 -18.89 -47.89 -34.12
CA PRO A 793 -17.86 -48.85 -33.63
C PRO A 793 -16.98 -48.35 -32.44
N ARG A 794 -16.11 -49.09 -31.71
CA ARG A 794 -15.50 -50.45 -31.73
C ARG A 794 -14.03 -50.54 -32.23
N PHE A 795 -13.09 -50.82 -31.30
CA PHE A 795 -11.79 -51.47 -31.55
C PHE A 795 -11.42 -52.50 -30.43
N PHE A 796 -10.26 -53.15 -30.52
CA PHE A 796 -9.89 -54.47 -29.94
C PHE A 796 -9.45 -54.45 -28.44
N MET A 797 -9.82 -55.45 -27.62
CA MET A 797 -9.03 -56.61 -27.12
C MET A 797 -7.73 -56.25 -26.35
N PHE A 798 -7.44 -56.83 -25.17
CA PHE A 798 -7.07 -58.26 -25.03
C PHE A 798 -7.58 -58.97 -23.75
N LEU A 799 -7.24 -60.27 -23.68
CA LEU A 799 -7.56 -61.25 -22.61
C LEU A 799 -6.66 -61.03 -21.37
N SER A 800 -7.06 -61.38 -20.15
CA SER A 800 -7.07 -62.78 -19.70
C SER A 800 -7.92 -63.06 -18.45
N LYS A 801 -8.02 -64.34 -18.08
CA LYS A 801 -8.99 -64.91 -17.14
C LYS A 801 -8.30 -66.02 -16.32
N LYS A 802 -8.35 -65.96 -14.99
CA LYS A 802 -8.15 -67.14 -14.13
C LYS A 802 -9.00 -67.07 -12.86
N LYS A 803 -9.11 -68.21 -12.17
CA LYS A 803 -10.10 -68.49 -11.12
C LYS A 803 -9.53 -69.54 -10.14
N SER A 804 -9.60 -69.22 -8.85
CA SER A 804 -9.35 -70.04 -7.66
C SER A 804 -9.88 -69.17 -6.48
N HIS A 805 -10.68 -69.62 -5.51
CA HIS A 805 -10.73 -70.92 -4.83
C HIS A 805 -9.35 -71.36 -4.31
N ASN A 806 -9.00 -70.88 -3.12
CA ASN A 806 -9.49 -71.60 -1.95
C ASN A 806 -10.51 -70.70 -1.23
#